data_AF-A0A847GUA0-F1
#
_entry.id   AF-A0A847GUA0-F1
#
_cell.length_a   1.000
_cell.length_b   1.000
_cell.length_c   1.000
_cell.angle_alpha   90.00
_cell.angle_beta   90.00
_cell.angle_gamma   90.00
#
_symmetry.space_group_name_H-M   'P 1'
#
loop_
_entity.id
_entity.type
_entity.pdbx_description
1 polymer ?
#
loop_
_entity_poly.entity_id
_entity_poly.type
_entity_poly.pdbx_seq_one_letter_code
_entity_poly.pdbx_strand_id
1 'polypeptide(L)'
;MTTTAEALAQGWRVHQAGQWAAAERIYRQVLQTNPADANAWCYLGIALHDQDRLDEAVAAYRRALQLQPAFPVAFNNLGNTLRLQRKLADAVACFDQALRLKPDYVNAHKNKGTALVWEGQLDEALACYGRALEFAPDDADTHKNRGVILLLQGRFDEGWPEYAWRWKTDEVSRPKYPQPLWDGSPLDGKTILLTAEQGLGDTVHFIRYAAVLKQRYDCRVIAACPKPLLRLLQTCPGLDALVAQEETSPAFDVYCALLDVPGILREHVETIPCQIPYLSADPELVRHWHDYLQPYGGYKIGLAWQGNPKHQADRMRSMPLAEFGRLGKLKGVQFFSLQKGAGVEQLDVLAGALDIVPLGTQLDESAGAFMDTAAVLCNLDLLITTDTAIAHVAGALGVPTWLALSYVPDWRWLLDRRDSPWYPSLRLFRQSAVGAWGGVVRRMAEELLRLSPRIQPRRSEDYRVATAGPNRLVRARHGLMLYNRHDIYIGRSLELYGEFSEAESDLFTQVVRPGQVVVDAGANIGVHSLVLSKLVGNQGLVEAFEPQRRIHEILCANMALNGRTNVRCRCEALGEAAGEIVVPPLDYDAEANFGGLGLGGYQAGERVPVVTIDGLQLPRCDLLKVDVEGMELAVLRGAAQTVRRFCPLLYVENDRLEASPALIEYLLSLDYRLYWHLPPLFHPGNFFGNSANVFGNIVSSNMLCIHASVKSSISGLTPIEKPEAHWLKKG
;
A
#
# COMPACT_ATOMS: atom_id res chain seq x y z
N MET A 1 -0.92 -49.22 11.10
CA MET A 1 -1.33 -47.83 11.36
C MET A 1 -0.05 -47.03 11.47
N THR A 2 0.12 -45.97 10.70
CA THR A 2 1.26 -45.05 10.84
C THR A 2 1.20 -44.40 12.22
N THR A 3 2.29 -44.45 12.97
CA THR A 3 2.35 -43.81 14.29
C THR A 3 2.31 -42.28 14.15
N THR A 4 1.91 -41.58 15.21
CA THR A 4 1.94 -40.11 15.24
C THR A 4 3.32 -39.55 14.89
N ALA A 5 4.39 -40.16 15.42
CA ALA A 5 5.77 -39.74 15.14
C ALA A 5 6.15 -39.91 13.67
N GLU A 6 5.78 -41.03 13.04
CA GLU A 6 6.04 -41.26 11.60
C GLU A 6 5.26 -40.28 10.71
N ALA A 7 4.01 -39.99 11.07
CA ALA A 7 3.19 -39.01 10.34
C ALA A 7 3.78 -37.59 10.45
N LEU A 8 4.25 -37.20 11.64
CA LEU A 8 4.92 -35.92 11.83
C LEU A 8 6.25 -35.84 11.07
N ALA A 9 7.05 -36.91 11.08
CA ALA A 9 8.30 -36.98 10.32
C ALA A 9 8.05 -36.94 8.80
N GLN A 10 6.95 -37.54 8.32
CA GLN A 10 6.52 -37.41 6.93
C GLN A 10 6.09 -35.98 6.62
N GLY A 11 5.26 -35.37 7.47
CA GLY A 11 4.83 -33.98 7.32
C GLY A 11 6.03 -33.04 7.24
N TRP A 12 7.03 -33.23 8.10
CA TRP A 12 8.25 -32.42 8.11
C TRP A 12 9.09 -32.57 6.84
N ARG A 13 9.22 -33.78 6.30
CA ARG A 13 9.91 -33.98 5.00
C ARG A 13 9.19 -33.28 3.85
N VAL A 14 7.86 -33.37 3.80
CA VAL A 14 7.03 -32.67 2.81
C VAL A 14 7.16 -31.15 2.96
N HIS A 15 7.23 -30.69 4.20
CA HIS A 15 7.47 -29.28 4.52
C HIS A 15 8.82 -28.80 3.99
N GLN A 16 9.90 -29.51 4.27
CA GLN A 16 11.25 -29.17 3.80
C GLN A 16 11.35 -29.14 2.26
N ALA A 17 10.49 -29.87 1.56
CA ALA A 17 10.37 -29.80 0.10
C ALA A 17 9.56 -28.59 -0.43
N GLY A 18 9.19 -27.64 0.44
CA GLY A 18 8.41 -26.45 0.09
C GLY A 18 6.90 -26.70 -0.10
N GLN A 19 6.41 -27.90 0.17
CA GLN A 19 5.00 -28.28 -0.04
C GLN A 19 4.15 -27.99 1.21
N TRP A 20 4.11 -26.73 1.64
CA TRP A 20 3.55 -26.34 2.94
C TRP A 20 2.07 -26.69 3.12
N ALA A 21 1.24 -26.50 2.10
CA ALA A 21 -0.19 -26.87 2.16
C ALA A 21 -0.40 -28.39 2.29
N ALA A 22 0.52 -29.20 1.74
CA ALA A 22 0.46 -30.65 1.88
C ALA A 22 0.92 -31.08 3.29
N ALA A 23 1.97 -30.45 3.83
CA ALA A 23 2.42 -30.66 5.20
C ALA A 23 1.33 -30.28 6.22
N GLU A 24 0.66 -29.14 6.03
CA GLU A 24 -0.48 -28.70 6.85
C GLU A 24 -1.55 -29.78 6.95
N ARG A 25 -1.93 -30.39 5.81
CA ARG A 25 -2.95 -31.45 5.80
C ARG A 25 -2.55 -32.65 6.65
N ILE A 26 -1.28 -33.04 6.60
CA ILE A 26 -0.74 -34.14 7.41
C ILE A 26 -0.80 -33.79 8.89
N TYR A 27 -0.36 -32.58 9.28
CA TYR A 27 -0.41 -32.14 10.68
C TYR A 27 -1.85 -32.05 11.20
N ARG A 28 -2.79 -31.56 10.39
CA ARG A 28 -4.22 -31.55 10.74
C ARG A 28 -4.79 -32.96 10.89
N GLN A 29 -4.38 -33.92 10.07
CA GLN A 29 -4.80 -35.32 10.22
C GLN A 29 -4.28 -35.94 11.52
N VAL A 30 -3.03 -35.64 11.91
CA VAL A 30 -2.51 -36.04 13.23
C VAL A 30 -3.34 -35.43 14.35
N LEU A 31 -3.73 -34.16 14.23
CA LEU A 31 -4.54 -33.47 15.24
C LEU A 31 -5.99 -33.97 15.30
N GLN A 32 -6.52 -34.56 14.22
CA GLN A 32 -7.83 -35.22 14.24
C GLN A 32 -7.81 -36.49 15.10
N THR A 33 -6.70 -37.24 15.07
CA THR A 33 -6.56 -38.49 15.83
C THR A 33 -5.99 -38.27 17.23
N ASN A 34 -5.14 -37.24 17.40
CA ASN A 34 -4.57 -36.85 18.69
C ASN A 34 -4.57 -35.31 18.86
N PRO A 35 -5.69 -34.72 19.30
CA PRO A 35 -5.83 -33.27 19.47
C PRO A 35 -4.91 -32.65 20.55
N ALA A 36 -4.33 -33.47 21.41
CA ALA A 36 -3.47 -33.04 22.53
C ALA A 36 -1.97 -33.10 22.19
N ASP A 37 -1.59 -33.42 20.95
CA ASP A 37 -0.20 -33.47 20.53
C ASP A 37 0.38 -32.06 20.32
N ALA A 38 1.22 -31.61 21.27
CA ALA A 38 1.84 -30.29 21.22
C ALA A 38 2.79 -30.12 20.02
N ASN A 39 3.48 -31.17 19.58
CA ASN A 39 4.38 -31.12 18.43
C ASN A 39 3.60 -30.93 17.13
N ALA A 40 2.48 -31.64 16.96
CA ALA A 40 1.61 -31.47 15.80
C ALA A 40 1.05 -30.04 15.70
N TRP A 41 0.64 -29.44 16.83
CA TRP A 41 0.26 -28.03 16.87
C TRP A 41 1.41 -27.08 16.51
N CYS A 42 2.62 -27.35 17.01
CA CYS A 42 3.80 -26.55 16.66
C CYS A 42 4.13 -26.65 15.16
N TYR A 43 4.14 -27.86 14.58
CA TYR A 43 4.39 -28.06 13.15
C TYR A 43 3.30 -27.46 12.26
N LEU A 44 2.04 -27.56 12.68
CA LEU A 44 0.93 -26.84 12.02
C LEU A 44 1.19 -25.32 12.03
N GLY A 45 1.62 -24.77 13.17
CA GLY A 45 2.01 -23.36 13.27
C GLY A 45 3.10 -22.97 12.27
N ILE A 46 4.15 -23.79 12.11
CA ILE A 46 5.23 -23.52 11.14
C ILE A 46 4.69 -23.54 9.70
N ALA A 47 3.88 -24.54 9.35
CA ALA A 47 3.31 -24.63 8.00
C ALA A 47 2.37 -23.45 7.68
N LEU A 48 1.64 -22.94 8.68
CA LEU A 48 0.79 -21.76 8.53
C LEU A 48 1.62 -20.47 8.42
N HIS A 49 2.71 -20.37 9.19
CA HIS A 49 3.65 -19.25 9.12
C HIS A 49 4.25 -19.11 7.72
N ASP A 50 4.75 -20.20 7.15
CA ASP A 50 5.38 -20.19 5.83
C ASP A 50 4.38 -19.88 4.70
N GLN A 51 3.09 -20.16 4.93
CA GLN A 51 1.99 -19.75 4.05
C GLN A 51 1.48 -18.32 4.31
N ASP A 52 2.16 -17.52 5.13
CA ASP A 52 1.78 -16.15 5.54
C ASP A 52 0.42 -16.06 6.26
N ARG A 53 -0.10 -17.17 6.78
CA ARG A 53 -1.35 -17.25 7.57
C ARG A 53 -1.06 -17.00 9.05
N LEU A 54 -0.54 -15.80 9.34
CA LEU A 54 0.11 -15.47 10.62
C LEU A 54 -0.83 -15.60 11.84
N ASP A 55 -2.10 -15.19 11.75
CA ASP A 55 -3.04 -15.29 12.88
C ASP A 55 -3.34 -16.74 13.27
N GLU A 56 -3.50 -17.62 12.28
CA GLU A 56 -3.71 -19.04 12.52
C GLU A 56 -2.45 -19.71 13.06
N ALA A 57 -1.27 -19.30 12.60
CA ALA A 57 0.01 -19.75 13.14
C ALA A 57 0.16 -19.39 14.63
N VAL A 58 -0.15 -18.13 15.01
CA VAL A 58 -0.16 -17.69 16.41
C VAL A 58 -1.11 -18.54 17.26
N ALA A 59 -2.32 -18.81 16.77
CA ALA A 59 -3.29 -19.65 17.47
C ALA A 59 -2.76 -21.08 17.68
N ALA A 60 -2.15 -21.68 16.65
CA ALA A 60 -1.56 -23.01 16.71
C ALA A 60 -0.39 -23.09 17.71
N TYR A 61 0.53 -22.12 17.70
CA TYR A 61 1.63 -22.10 18.67
C TYR A 61 1.15 -21.89 20.10
N ARG A 62 0.18 -21.00 20.33
CA ARG A 62 -0.43 -20.81 21.65
C ARG A 62 -1.08 -22.11 22.14
N ARG A 63 -1.71 -22.87 21.25
CA ARG A 63 -2.27 -24.19 21.60
C ARG A 63 -1.18 -25.20 21.96
N ALA A 64 -0.07 -25.24 21.22
CA ALA A 64 1.09 -26.07 21.55
C ALA A 64 1.63 -25.72 22.96
N LEU A 65 1.76 -24.43 23.28
CA LEU A 65 2.26 -23.94 24.58
C LEU A 65 1.29 -24.19 25.74
N GLN A 66 -0.03 -24.20 25.50
CA GLN A 66 -1.01 -24.62 26.50
C GLN A 66 -0.87 -26.10 26.87
N LEU A 67 -0.59 -26.94 25.87
CA LEU A 67 -0.42 -28.39 26.05
C LEU A 67 0.95 -28.72 26.65
N GLN A 68 1.98 -27.98 26.27
CA GLN A 68 3.34 -28.13 26.76
C GLN A 68 3.96 -26.75 27.05
N PRO A 69 3.90 -26.27 28.31
CA PRO A 69 4.45 -24.96 28.67
C PRO A 69 5.98 -24.85 28.55
N ALA A 70 6.71 -25.94 28.77
CA ALA A 70 8.16 -26.01 28.61
C ALA A 70 8.53 -26.40 27.17
N PHE A 71 8.25 -25.52 26.19
CA PHE A 71 8.50 -25.79 24.77
C PHE A 71 9.25 -24.63 24.08
N PRO A 72 10.59 -24.58 24.17
CA PRO A 72 11.39 -23.47 23.64
C PRO A 72 11.18 -23.21 22.14
N VAL A 73 11.06 -24.27 21.34
CA VAL A 73 10.86 -24.17 19.88
C VAL A 73 9.55 -23.46 19.53
N ALA A 74 8.46 -23.78 20.25
CA ALA A 74 7.18 -23.13 20.06
C ALA A 74 7.22 -21.64 20.44
N PHE A 75 7.90 -21.28 21.54
CA PHE A 75 8.12 -19.88 21.91
C PHE A 75 8.94 -19.11 20.86
N ASN A 76 10.04 -19.68 20.36
CA ASN A 76 10.84 -19.05 19.31
C ASN A 76 10.01 -18.80 18.03
N ASN A 77 9.23 -19.79 17.60
CA ASN A 77 8.44 -19.66 16.37
C ASN A 77 7.22 -18.73 16.55
N LEU A 78 6.61 -18.73 17.73
CA LEU A 78 5.59 -17.73 18.09
C LEU A 78 6.18 -16.31 18.05
N GLY A 79 7.36 -16.12 18.65
CA GLY A 79 8.07 -14.84 18.63
C GLY A 79 8.35 -14.35 17.21
N ASN A 80 8.84 -15.23 16.32
CA ASN A 80 9.04 -14.89 14.91
C ASN A 80 7.75 -14.48 14.19
N THR A 81 6.65 -15.18 14.47
CA THR A 81 5.35 -14.87 13.87
C THR A 81 4.81 -13.51 14.37
N LEU A 82 4.92 -13.24 15.68
CA LEU A 82 4.53 -11.97 16.28
C LEU A 82 5.37 -10.81 15.76
N ARG A 83 6.67 -11.03 15.52
CA ARG A 83 7.54 -10.04 14.87
C ARG A 83 7.03 -9.67 13.47
N LEU A 84 6.64 -10.64 12.65
CA LEU A 84 6.03 -10.37 11.34
C LEU A 84 4.68 -9.64 11.43
N GLN A 85 3.91 -9.86 12.52
CA GLN A 85 2.71 -9.09 12.85
C GLN A 85 3.01 -7.70 13.45
N ARG A 86 4.29 -7.31 13.56
CA ARG A 86 4.76 -6.06 14.20
C ARG A 86 4.40 -5.93 15.69
N LYS A 87 4.11 -7.04 16.36
CA LYS A 87 3.94 -7.10 17.83
C LYS A 87 5.29 -7.36 18.49
N LEU A 88 6.18 -6.38 18.41
CA LEU A 88 7.60 -6.55 18.70
C LEU A 88 7.88 -6.87 20.19
N ALA A 89 7.23 -6.15 21.11
CA ALA A 89 7.34 -6.42 22.55
C ALA A 89 6.91 -7.85 22.92
N ASP A 90 5.80 -8.32 22.35
CA ASP A 90 5.32 -9.70 22.56
C ASP A 90 6.30 -10.72 21.97
N ALA A 91 6.92 -10.41 20.83
CA ALA A 91 7.93 -11.25 20.21
C ALA A 91 9.17 -11.40 21.10
N VAL A 92 9.70 -10.28 21.61
CA VAL A 92 10.84 -10.26 22.55
C VAL A 92 10.52 -11.08 23.80
N ALA A 93 9.32 -10.92 24.39
CA ALA A 93 8.89 -11.70 25.54
C ALA A 93 8.85 -13.21 25.26
N CYS A 94 8.44 -13.62 24.05
CA CYS A 94 8.47 -15.02 23.63
C CYS A 94 9.91 -15.55 23.52
N PHE A 95 10.83 -14.79 22.92
CA PHE A 95 12.24 -15.19 22.85
C PHE A 95 12.86 -15.29 24.25
N ASP A 96 12.52 -14.38 25.17
CA ASP A 96 12.96 -14.47 26.56
C ASP A 96 12.46 -15.73 27.27
N GLN A 97 11.22 -16.17 26.98
CA GLN A 97 10.73 -17.46 27.50
C GLN A 97 11.50 -18.63 26.91
N ALA A 98 11.78 -18.62 25.59
CA ALA A 98 12.58 -19.65 24.95
C ALA A 98 14.00 -19.73 25.57
N LEU A 99 14.62 -18.58 25.83
CA LEU A 99 15.96 -18.47 26.42
C LEU A 99 15.99 -18.82 27.91
N ARG A 100 14.94 -18.54 28.69
CA ARG A 100 14.81 -19.04 30.07
C ARG A 100 14.80 -20.57 30.13
N LEU A 101 14.08 -21.20 29.20
CA LEU A 101 13.96 -22.66 29.14
C LEU A 101 15.21 -23.32 28.52
N LYS A 102 15.87 -22.62 27.58
CA LYS A 102 17.06 -23.09 26.89
C LYS A 102 18.05 -21.92 26.65
N PRO A 103 18.97 -21.64 27.60
CA PRO A 103 19.87 -20.48 27.54
C PRO A 103 20.84 -20.46 26.35
N ASP A 104 21.21 -21.64 25.83
CA ASP A 104 22.12 -21.85 24.70
C ASP A 104 21.38 -21.89 23.34
N TYR A 105 20.11 -21.47 23.29
CA TYR A 105 19.32 -21.54 22.07
C TYR A 105 19.71 -20.43 21.08
N VAL A 106 20.71 -20.70 20.25
CA VAL A 106 21.27 -19.80 19.22
C VAL A 106 20.19 -19.08 18.41
N ASN A 107 19.22 -19.82 17.86
CA ASN A 107 18.13 -19.23 17.05
C ASN A 107 17.27 -18.24 17.84
N ALA A 108 17.03 -18.46 19.14
CA ALA A 108 16.25 -17.53 19.96
C ALA A 108 17.03 -16.23 20.25
N HIS A 109 18.34 -16.31 20.50
CA HIS A 109 19.21 -15.12 20.60
C HIS A 109 19.24 -14.35 19.28
N LYS A 110 19.48 -15.03 18.15
CA LYS A 110 19.47 -14.44 16.81
C LYS A 110 18.14 -13.74 16.51
N ASN A 111 17.01 -14.42 16.71
CA ASN A 111 15.69 -13.89 16.40
C ASN A 111 15.27 -12.76 17.35
N LYS A 112 15.68 -12.81 18.63
CA LYS A 112 15.54 -11.70 19.57
C LYS A 112 16.32 -10.47 19.07
N GLY A 113 17.57 -10.65 18.65
CA GLY A 113 18.37 -9.59 18.04
C GLY A 113 17.65 -8.94 16.86
N THR A 114 17.12 -9.73 15.94
CA THR A 114 16.34 -9.19 14.79
C THR A 114 15.09 -8.43 15.23
N ALA A 115 14.39 -8.88 16.28
CA ALA A 115 13.22 -8.17 16.81
C ALA A 115 13.62 -6.81 17.42
N LEU A 116 14.71 -6.77 18.19
CA LEU A 116 15.26 -5.56 18.79
C LEU A 116 15.73 -4.57 17.72
N VAL A 117 16.31 -5.05 16.61
CA VAL A 117 16.59 -4.20 15.44
C VAL A 117 15.32 -3.53 14.93
N TRP A 118 14.19 -4.24 14.82
CA TRP A 118 12.94 -3.65 14.35
C TRP A 118 12.35 -2.63 15.33
N GLU A 119 12.70 -2.73 16.62
CA GLU A 119 12.38 -1.74 17.67
C GLU A 119 13.38 -0.57 17.71
N GLY A 120 14.49 -0.64 16.98
CA GLY A 120 15.57 0.36 17.01
C GLY A 120 16.56 0.20 18.17
N GLN A 121 16.47 -0.90 18.93
CA GLN A 121 17.37 -1.24 20.05
C GLN A 121 18.62 -1.98 19.53
N LEU A 122 19.50 -1.24 18.86
CA LEU A 122 20.60 -1.81 18.09
C LEU A 122 21.72 -2.39 18.96
N ASP A 123 22.04 -1.76 20.09
CA ASP A 123 23.10 -2.23 20.97
C ASP A 123 22.70 -3.52 21.71
N GLU A 124 21.44 -3.59 22.15
CA GLU A 124 20.86 -4.81 22.70
C GLU A 124 20.78 -5.93 21.66
N ALA A 125 20.50 -5.59 20.39
CA ALA A 125 20.54 -6.55 19.29
C ALA A 125 21.96 -7.10 19.07
N LEU A 126 22.98 -6.24 19.06
CA LEU A 126 24.39 -6.66 18.97
C LEU A 126 24.80 -7.55 20.14
N ALA A 127 24.33 -7.26 21.36
CA ALA A 127 24.56 -8.13 22.51
C ALA A 127 23.92 -9.52 22.32
N CYS A 128 22.70 -9.58 21.78
CA CYS A 128 22.04 -10.85 21.46
C CYS A 128 22.82 -11.65 20.40
N TYR A 129 23.29 -11.00 19.34
CA TYR A 129 24.13 -11.66 18.33
C TYR A 129 25.45 -12.14 18.91
N GLY A 130 26.09 -11.35 19.79
CA GLY A 130 27.28 -11.79 20.52
C GLY A 130 27.03 -13.05 21.34
N ARG A 131 25.92 -13.10 22.09
CA ARG A 131 25.51 -14.31 22.83
C ARG A 131 25.25 -15.51 21.93
N ALA A 132 24.63 -15.32 20.77
CA ALA A 132 24.43 -16.40 19.80
C ALA A 132 25.78 -16.96 19.29
N LEU A 133 26.73 -16.08 18.96
CA LEU A 133 28.06 -16.47 18.46
C LEU A 133 28.95 -17.11 19.52
N GLU A 134 28.76 -16.82 20.81
CA GLU A 134 29.42 -17.56 21.89
C GLU A 134 29.05 -19.06 21.87
N PHE A 135 27.81 -19.39 21.52
CA PHE A 135 27.33 -20.78 21.46
C PHE A 135 27.53 -21.42 20.07
N ALA A 136 27.54 -20.62 19.00
CA ALA A 136 27.80 -21.08 17.64
C ALA A 136 28.72 -20.09 16.91
N PRO A 137 30.05 -20.19 17.10
CA PRO A 137 31.02 -19.26 16.53
C PRO A 137 31.08 -19.24 15.00
N ASP A 138 30.51 -20.24 14.32
CA ASP A 138 30.49 -20.35 12.87
C ASP A 138 29.11 -20.07 12.25
N ASP A 139 28.14 -19.54 13.02
CA ASP A 139 26.79 -19.23 12.50
C ASP A 139 26.82 -18.02 11.55
N ALA A 140 26.87 -18.32 10.25
CA ALA A 140 27.02 -17.33 9.18
C ALA A 140 25.90 -16.28 9.15
N ASP A 141 24.66 -16.67 9.42
CA ASP A 141 23.53 -15.74 9.49
C ASP A 141 23.70 -14.71 10.60
N THR A 142 24.15 -15.14 11.79
CA THR A 142 24.35 -14.23 12.92
C THR A 142 25.49 -13.25 12.64
N HIS A 143 26.61 -13.73 12.08
CA HIS A 143 27.70 -12.85 11.65
C HIS A 143 27.24 -11.83 10.61
N LYS A 144 26.51 -12.26 9.57
CA LYS A 144 25.94 -11.36 8.55
C LYS A 144 25.03 -10.30 9.19
N ASN A 145 24.10 -10.72 10.05
CA ASN A 145 23.16 -9.80 10.71
C ASN A 145 23.89 -8.81 11.61
N ARG A 146 24.89 -9.27 12.38
CA ARG A 146 25.76 -8.41 13.19
C ARG A 146 26.52 -7.41 12.31
N GLY A 147 27.10 -7.86 11.21
CA GLY A 147 27.80 -7.03 10.24
C GLY A 147 26.92 -5.92 9.68
N VAL A 148 25.69 -6.22 9.28
CA VAL A 148 24.72 -5.21 8.80
C VAL A 148 24.47 -4.13 9.85
N ILE A 149 24.31 -4.50 11.13
CA ILE A 149 24.06 -3.52 12.20
C ILE A 149 25.31 -2.68 12.51
N LEU A 150 26.49 -3.28 12.50
CA LEU A 150 27.76 -2.56 12.65
C LEU A 150 27.96 -1.56 11.51
N LEU A 151 27.69 -1.96 10.27
CA LEU A 151 27.71 -1.06 9.10
C LEU A 151 26.68 0.06 9.26
N LEU A 152 25.46 -0.24 9.71
CA LEU A 152 24.41 0.77 9.93
C LEU A 152 24.81 1.82 10.99
N GLN A 153 25.57 1.41 12.01
CA GLN A 153 26.16 2.30 13.01
C GLN A 153 27.42 3.04 12.52
N GLY A 154 27.88 2.82 11.28
CA GLY A 154 29.11 3.41 10.74
C GLY A 154 30.41 2.76 11.22
N ARG A 155 30.33 1.63 11.94
CA ARG A 155 31.49 0.88 12.47
C ARG A 155 32.06 -0.05 11.40
N PHE A 156 32.56 0.54 10.32
CA PHE A 156 32.94 -0.19 9.10
C PHE A 156 34.09 -1.20 9.30
N ASP A 157 35.08 -0.87 10.14
CA ASP A 157 36.20 -1.78 10.45
C ASP A 157 35.74 -3.11 11.07
N GLU A 158 34.70 -3.07 11.91
CA GLU A 158 34.11 -4.26 12.52
C GLU A 158 33.03 -4.87 11.61
N GLY A 159 32.29 -4.04 10.89
CA GLY A 159 31.14 -4.44 10.08
C GLY A 159 31.51 -5.22 8.83
N TRP A 160 32.54 -4.81 8.08
CA TRP A 160 32.93 -5.49 6.85
C TRP A 160 33.38 -6.95 7.05
N PRO A 161 34.26 -7.26 8.04
CA PRO A 161 34.65 -8.65 8.33
C PRO A 161 33.45 -9.53 8.71
N GLU A 162 32.54 -9.01 9.54
CA GLU A 162 31.32 -9.70 9.95
C GLU A 162 30.36 -9.92 8.76
N TYR A 163 30.20 -8.91 7.90
CA TYR A 163 29.35 -9.00 6.71
C TYR A 163 29.93 -9.94 5.63
N ALA A 164 31.24 -10.19 5.62
CA ALA A 164 31.86 -11.18 4.72
C ALA A 164 31.35 -12.62 4.98
N TRP A 165 30.78 -12.92 6.14
CA TRP A 165 30.14 -14.21 6.40
C TRP A 165 28.89 -14.47 5.55
N ARG A 166 28.34 -13.46 4.85
CA ARG A 166 27.27 -13.65 3.86
C ARG A 166 27.60 -14.74 2.83
N TRP A 167 28.88 -14.91 2.50
CA TRP A 167 29.36 -15.94 1.57
C TRP A 167 29.25 -17.38 2.09
N LYS A 168 28.98 -17.56 3.39
CA LYS A 168 28.72 -18.85 4.03
C LYS A 168 27.23 -19.08 4.32
N THR A 169 26.36 -18.16 3.89
CA THR A 169 24.90 -18.32 3.98
C THR A 169 24.36 -18.95 2.70
N ASP A 170 23.13 -19.48 2.75
CA ASP A 170 22.45 -20.04 1.57
C ASP A 170 21.89 -18.95 0.62
N GLU A 171 22.00 -17.67 0.99
CA GLU A 171 21.40 -16.55 0.23
C GLU A 171 22.20 -16.16 -1.01
N VAL A 172 23.54 -16.24 -0.95
CA VAL A 172 24.43 -15.74 -2.00
C VAL A 172 25.56 -16.73 -2.25
N SER A 173 25.75 -17.11 -3.52
CA SER A 173 26.85 -17.98 -3.93
C SER A 173 28.01 -17.17 -4.49
N ARG A 174 29.23 -17.46 -4.02
CA ARG A 174 30.44 -16.83 -4.56
C ARG A 174 30.75 -17.34 -5.97
N PRO A 175 31.00 -16.45 -6.95
CA PRO A 175 31.50 -16.86 -8.26
C PRO A 175 32.77 -17.71 -8.12
N LYS A 176 32.87 -18.78 -8.91
CA LYS A 176 34.00 -19.71 -8.86
C LYS A 176 34.89 -19.51 -10.08
N TYR A 177 36.03 -18.86 -9.87
CA TYR A 177 37.07 -18.69 -10.88
C TYR A 177 38.39 -19.37 -10.43
N PRO A 178 39.23 -19.83 -11.38
CA PRO A 178 40.54 -20.39 -11.05
C PRO A 178 41.57 -19.34 -10.62
N GLN A 179 41.40 -18.08 -11.05
CA GLN A 179 42.20 -16.95 -10.59
C GLN A 179 42.00 -16.69 -9.09
N PRO A 180 42.96 -16.08 -8.39
CA PRO A 180 42.82 -15.73 -6.99
C PRO A 180 41.84 -14.56 -6.77
N LEU A 181 41.23 -14.56 -5.58
CA LEU A 181 40.49 -13.40 -5.06
C LEU A 181 41.46 -12.26 -4.78
N TRP A 182 41.06 -11.04 -5.12
CA TRP A 182 41.81 -9.86 -4.74
C TRP A 182 41.72 -9.62 -3.24
N ASP A 183 42.88 -9.40 -2.62
CA ASP A 183 43.09 -9.28 -1.17
C ASP A 183 43.47 -7.85 -0.74
N GLY A 184 43.49 -6.90 -1.69
CA GLY A 184 43.97 -5.53 -1.48
C GLY A 184 45.42 -5.30 -1.86
N SER A 185 46.13 -6.33 -2.36
CA SER A 185 47.47 -6.17 -2.92
C SER A 185 47.49 -5.23 -4.14
N PRO A 186 48.61 -4.54 -4.42
CA PRO A 186 48.71 -3.62 -5.56
C PRO A 186 48.31 -4.26 -6.90
N LEU A 187 47.63 -3.47 -7.73
CA LEU A 187 47.07 -3.88 -9.02
C LEU A 187 47.86 -3.34 -10.24
N ASP A 188 48.98 -2.64 -10.03
CA ASP A 188 49.76 -2.07 -11.14
C ASP A 188 50.18 -3.15 -12.15
N GLY A 189 49.85 -2.93 -13.43
CA GLY A 189 50.06 -3.87 -14.53
C GLY A 189 49.13 -5.10 -14.55
N LYS A 190 48.18 -5.22 -13.62
CA LYS A 190 47.23 -6.35 -13.53
C LYS A 190 45.86 -6.01 -14.07
N THR A 191 45.09 -7.04 -14.37
CA THR A 191 43.68 -6.98 -14.73
C THR A 191 42.81 -7.54 -13.60
N ILE A 192 41.86 -6.75 -13.11
CA ILE A 192 40.86 -7.16 -12.10
C ILE A 192 39.48 -7.33 -12.73
N LEU A 193 38.81 -8.43 -12.41
CA LEU A 193 37.39 -8.65 -12.70
C LEU A 193 36.52 -8.31 -11.48
N LEU A 194 35.64 -7.33 -11.63
CA LEU A 194 34.60 -6.99 -10.65
C LEU A 194 33.31 -7.75 -10.95
N THR A 195 32.76 -8.45 -9.96
CA THR A 195 31.54 -9.25 -10.14
C THR A 195 30.38 -8.68 -9.32
N ALA A 196 29.20 -8.55 -9.95
CA ALA A 196 27.95 -8.34 -9.21
C ALA A 196 27.59 -9.59 -8.37
N GLU A 197 26.82 -9.41 -7.30
CA GLU A 197 26.41 -10.49 -6.38
C GLU A 197 24.93 -10.45 -5.98
N GLN A 198 24.37 -9.26 -5.75
CA GLN A 198 23.04 -9.05 -5.15
C GLN A 198 22.10 -8.34 -6.13
N GLY A 199 21.37 -7.32 -5.66
CA GLY A 199 20.35 -6.64 -6.44
C GLY A 199 20.93 -5.72 -7.52
N LEU A 200 20.04 -5.29 -8.42
CA LEU A 200 20.41 -4.30 -9.45
C LEU A 200 20.89 -2.98 -8.83
N GLY A 201 20.24 -2.55 -7.74
CA GLY A 201 20.62 -1.34 -7.00
C GLY A 201 22.04 -1.41 -6.42
N ASP A 202 22.43 -2.58 -5.90
CA ASP A 202 23.78 -2.80 -5.36
C ASP A 202 24.85 -2.70 -6.45
N THR A 203 24.57 -3.29 -7.61
CA THR A 203 25.47 -3.20 -8.76
C THR A 203 25.65 -1.74 -9.20
N VAL A 204 24.55 -1.00 -9.36
CA VAL A 204 24.57 0.44 -9.71
C VAL A 204 25.31 1.25 -8.65
N HIS A 205 25.18 0.90 -7.37
CA HIS A 205 25.84 1.58 -6.27
C HIS A 205 27.36 1.40 -6.33
N PHE A 206 27.83 0.15 -6.32
CA PHE A 206 29.25 -0.17 -6.08
C PHE A 206 30.11 -0.18 -7.35
N ILE A 207 29.53 -0.16 -8.55
CA ILE A 207 30.31 -0.06 -9.80
C ILE A 207 31.23 1.16 -9.84
N ARG A 208 30.91 2.22 -9.08
CA ARG A 208 31.74 3.43 -8.91
C ARG A 208 33.19 3.14 -8.52
N TYR A 209 33.43 2.02 -7.84
CA TYR A 209 34.77 1.65 -7.41
C TYR A 209 35.69 1.29 -8.58
N ALA A 210 35.18 1.06 -9.79
CA ALA A 210 36.01 0.96 -10.99
C ALA A 210 36.89 2.22 -11.17
N ALA A 211 36.31 3.41 -11.03
CA ALA A 211 37.05 4.67 -11.09
C ALA A 211 38.03 4.82 -9.93
N VAL A 212 37.64 4.41 -8.71
CA VAL A 212 38.52 4.46 -7.53
C VAL A 212 39.76 3.58 -7.71
N LEU A 213 39.60 2.37 -8.26
CA LEU A 213 40.72 1.47 -8.54
C LEU A 213 41.69 2.09 -9.56
N LYS A 214 41.16 2.68 -10.64
CA LYS A 214 41.96 3.40 -11.66
C LYS A 214 42.67 4.65 -11.12
N GLN A 215 42.13 5.28 -10.08
CA GLN A 215 42.80 6.40 -9.42
C GLN A 215 43.95 5.95 -8.52
N ARG A 216 43.88 4.73 -7.97
CA ARG A 216 44.88 4.18 -7.05
C ARG A 216 45.98 3.38 -7.74
N TYR A 217 45.68 2.74 -8.87
CA TYR A 217 46.57 1.79 -9.54
C TYR A 217 46.55 1.97 -11.06
N ASP A 218 47.68 1.70 -11.71
CA ASP A 218 47.76 1.54 -13.16
C ASP A 218 47.31 0.12 -13.55
N CYS A 219 46.00 -0.14 -13.49
CA CYS A 219 45.43 -1.47 -13.70
C CYS A 219 44.36 -1.47 -14.79
N ARG A 220 43.99 -2.65 -15.27
CA ARG A 220 42.82 -2.85 -16.13
C ARG A 220 41.63 -3.33 -15.29
N VAL A 221 40.46 -2.72 -15.45
CA VAL A 221 39.25 -3.06 -14.71
C VAL A 221 38.18 -3.57 -15.67
N ILE A 222 37.71 -4.78 -15.43
CA ILE A 222 36.61 -5.42 -16.14
C ILE A 222 35.47 -5.61 -15.16
N ALA A 223 34.21 -5.43 -15.59
CA ALA A 223 33.05 -5.77 -14.76
C ALA A 223 32.14 -6.80 -15.43
N ALA A 224 31.65 -7.75 -14.64
CA ALA A 224 30.58 -8.68 -15.00
C ALA A 224 29.31 -8.29 -14.23
N CYS A 225 28.28 -7.86 -14.96
CA CYS A 225 27.01 -7.40 -14.37
C CYS A 225 25.78 -8.15 -14.92
N PRO A 226 24.62 -8.05 -14.24
CA PRO A 226 23.37 -8.57 -14.78
C PRO A 226 23.09 -7.95 -16.15
N LYS A 227 22.67 -8.77 -17.13
CA LYS A 227 22.37 -8.34 -18.50
C LYS A 227 21.48 -7.08 -18.59
N PRO A 228 20.43 -6.89 -17.75
CA PRO A 228 19.59 -5.71 -17.82
C PRO A 228 20.33 -4.38 -17.56
N LEU A 229 21.48 -4.40 -16.89
CA LEU A 229 22.25 -3.19 -16.54
C LEU A 229 23.34 -2.82 -17.55
N LEU A 230 23.61 -3.67 -18.55
CA LEU A 230 24.74 -3.47 -19.48
C LEU A 230 24.76 -2.07 -20.10
N ARG A 231 23.62 -1.65 -20.67
CA ARG A 231 23.53 -0.36 -21.37
C ARG A 231 23.75 0.83 -20.43
N LEU A 232 23.25 0.76 -19.20
CA LEU A 232 23.43 1.84 -18.22
C LEU A 232 24.88 1.90 -17.74
N LEU A 233 25.48 0.76 -17.40
CA LEU A 233 26.81 0.69 -16.81
C LEU A 233 27.95 0.90 -17.80
N GLN A 234 27.70 0.81 -19.11
CA GLN A 234 28.67 1.18 -20.15
C GLN A 234 29.19 2.61 -20.02
N THR A 235 28.43 3.49 -19.36
CA THR A 235 28.80 4.88 -19.13
C THR A 235 29.67 5.10 -17.88
N CYS A 236 29.92 4.04 -17.09
CA CYS A 236 30.66 4.15 -15.84
C CYS A 236 32.15 4.43 -16.10
N PRO A 237 32.73 5.49 -15.50
CA PRO A 237 34.15 5.76 -15.62
C PRO A 237 34.99 4.66 -14.97
N GLY A 238 36.16 4.43 -15.55
CA GLY A 238 37.15 3.48 -15.03
C GLY A 238 37.01 2.04 -15.50
N LEU A 239 35.93 1.69 -16.22
CA LEU A 239 35.78 0.37 -16.84
C LEU A 239 36.50 0.31 -18.20
N ASP A 240 37.35 -0.70 -18.39
CA ASP A 240 37.95 -1.01 -19.71
C ASP A 240 37.12 -2.03 -20.50
N ALA A 241 36.30 -2.82 -19.82
CA ALA A 241 35.35 -3.73 -20.43
C ALA A 241 34.17 -4.03 -19.47
N LEU A 242 33.00 -4.27 -20.05
CA LEU A 242 31.79 -4.68 -19.35
C LEU A 242 31.18 -5.88 -20.09
N VAL A 243 30.87 -6.95 -19.35
CA VAL A 243 30.27 -8.18 -19.89
C VAL A 243 29.05 -8.61 -19.09
N ALA A 244 28.17 -9.39 -19.69
CA ALA A 244 27.09 -10.04 -18.94
C ALA A 244 27.68 -11.10 -18.00
N GLN A 245 27.09 -11.29 -16.82
CA GLN A 245 27.53 -12.31 -15.86
C GLN A 245 27.51 -13.74 -16.42
N GLU A 246 26.63 -14.04 -17.37
CA GLU A 246 26.53 -15.38 -17.98
C GLU A 246 27.52 -15.57 -19.14
N GLU A 247 28.22 -14.52 -19.57
CA GLU A 247 29.14 -14.54 -20.70
C GLU A 247 30.59 -14.73 -20.23
N THR A 248 31.42 -15.27 -21.13
CA THR A 248 32.86 -15.45 -20.87
C THR A 248 33.53 -14.09 -20.72
N SER A 249 34.11 -13.83 -19.54
CA SER A 249 34.90 -12.63 -19.31
C SER A 249 36.22 -12.68 -20.08
N PRO A 250 36.77 -11.53 -20.55
CA PRO A 250 38.15 -11.46 -21.03
C PRO A 250 39.14 -11.92 -19.95
N ALA A 251 40.37 -12.28 -20.33
CA ALA A 251 41.39 -12.72 -19.37
C ALA A 251 41.64 -11.68 -18.27
N PHE A 252 41.73 -12.15 -17.02
CA PHE A 252 42.01 -11.36 -15.83
C PHE A 252 42.97 -12.10 -14.89
N ASP A 253 43.65 -11.36 -14.01
CA ASP A 253 44.64 -11.88 -13.07
C ASP A 253 44.02 -12.15 -11.69
N VAL A 254 43.11 -11.28 -11.25
CA VAL A 254 42.42 -11.37 -9.95
C VAL A 254 40.95 -11.00 -10.10
N TYR A 255 40.10 -11.41 -9.16
CA TYR A 255 38.69 -11.02 -9.15
C TYR A 255 38.20 -10.60 -7.77
N CYS A 256 37.16 -9.75 -7.74
CA CYS A 256 36.57 -9.24 -6.51
C CYS A 256 35.06 -9.00 -6.69
N ALA A 257 34.26 -9.33 -5.68
CA ALA A 257 32.86 -8.91 -5.70
C ALA A 257 32.76 -7.40 -5.41
N LEU A 258 31.85 -6.72 -6.10
CA LEU A 258 31.69 -5.26 -5.98
C LEU A 258 31.50 -4.79 -4.52
N LEU A 259 30.79 -5.56 -3.70
CA LEU A 259 30.50 -5.23 -2.29
C LEU A 259 31.67 -5.51 -1.35
N ASP A 260 32.67 -6.29 -1.77
CA ASP A 260 33.87 -6.53 -0.97
C ASP A 260 34.90 -5.40 -1.14
N VAL A 261 34.87 -4.64 -2.25
CA VAL A 261 35.83 -3.57 -2.54
C VAL A 261 35.93 -2.51 -1.44
N PRO A 262 34.82 -1.94 -0.90
CA PRO A 262 34.91 -0.94 0.17
C PRO A 262 35.58 -1.49 1.44
N GLY A 263 35.31 -2.74 1.80
CA GLY A 263 35.91 -3.39 2.96
C GLY A 263 37.40 -3.68 2.78
N ILE A 264 37.80 -4.13 1.59
CA ILE A 264 39.21 -4.37 1.24
C ILE A 264 40.00 -3.06 1.25
N LEU A 265 39.41 -1.99 0.72
CA LEU A 265 40.02 -0.66 0.71
C LEU A 265 39.95 0.07 2.06
N ARG A 266 39.29 -0.52 3.06
CA ARG A 266 39.05 0.03 4.41
C ARG A 266 38.44 1.43 4.35
N GLU A 267 37.38 1.56 3.57
CA GLU A 267 36.64 2.82 3.51
C GLU A 267 35.96 3.12 4.85
N HIS A 268 35.96 4.40 5.22
CA HIS A 268 35.26 4.96 6.37
C HIS A 268 34.17 5.91 5.89
N VAL A 269 33.25 6.31 6.77
CA VAL A 269 32.12 7.20 6.41
C VAL A 269 32.59 8.51 5.78
N GLU A 270 33.76 9.00 6.22
CA GLU A 270 34.38 10.25 5.76
C GLU A 270 35.12 10.11 4.43
N THR A 271 35.46 8.88 4.01
CA THR A 271 36.25 8.61 2.80
C THR A 271 35.44 7.98 1.67
N ILE A 272 34.15 7.67 1.90
CA ILE A 272 33.25 7.14 0.88
C ILE A 272 33.34 7.98 -0.41
N PRO A 273 33.57 7.35 -1.57
CA PRO A 273 33.59 8.05 -2.86
C PRO A 273 32.18 8.57 -3.18
N CYS A 274 32.04 9.89 -3.19
CA CYS A 274 30.76 10.59 -3.35
C CYS A 274 30.66 11.41 -4.66
N GLN A 275 31.65 11.29 -5.56
CA GLN A 275 31.66 11.98 -6.85
C GLN A 275 30.50 11.51 -7.73
N ILE A 276 29.69 12.48 -8.16
CA ILE A 276 28.53 12.31 -9.03
C ILE A 276 28.52 13.41 -10.10
N PRO A 277 27.92 13.17 -11.29
CA PRO A 277 27.44 11.87 -11.76
C PRO A 277 28.58 10.92 -12.11
N TYR A 278 28.36 9.61 -11.95
CA TYR A 278 29.26 8.56 -12.45
C TYR A 278 28.57 7.60 -13.43
N LEU A 279 27.30 7.85 -13.75
CA LEU A 279 26.58 7.22 -14.85
C LEU A 279 25.88 8.31 -15.67
N SER A 280 25.54 8.01 -16.91
CA SER A 280 24.75 8.89 -17.76
C SER A 280 23.65 8.12 -18.50
N ALA A 281 22.56 8.84 -18.81
CA ALA A 281 21.50 8.35 -19.67
C ALA A 281 21.87 8.55 -21.15
N ASP A 282 21.23 7.79 -22.03
CA ASP A 282 21.33 7.97 -23.48
C ASP A 282 20.81 9.36 -23.90
N PRO A 283 21.64 10.22 -24.54
CA PRO A 283 21.24 11.56 -24.94
C PRO A 283 20.03 11.61 -25.89
N GLU A 284 19.80 10.58 -26.70
CA GLU A 284 18.65 10.53 -27.60
C GLU A 284 17.36 10.28 -26.82
N LEU A 285 17.39 9.36 -25.84
CA LEU A 285 16.26 9.11 -24.96
C LEU A 285 15.98 10.31 -24.05
N VAL A 286 17.02 11.01 -23.58
CA VAL A 286 16.83 12.24 -22.79
C VAL A 286 16.06 13.28 -23.60
N ARG A 287 16.37 13.47 -24.89
CA ARG A 287 15.62 14.38 -25.77
C ARG A 287 14.18 13.90 -26.02
N HIS A 288 14.00 12.61 -26.28
CA HIS A 288 12.67 12.03 -26.45
C HIS A 288 11.76 12.30 -25.23
N TRP A 289 12.26 12.02 -24.03
CA TRP A 289 11.52 12.26 -22.79
C TRP A 289 11.39 13.74 -22.46
N HIS A 290 12.35 14.58 -22.87
CA HIS A 290 12.20 16.03 -22.79
C HIS A 290 10.95 16.49 -23.54
N ASP A 291 10.81 16.10 -24.80
CA ASP A 291 9.68 16.48 -25.65
C ASP A 291 8.34 15.92 -25.11
N TYR A 292 8.35 14.69 -24.58
CA TYR A 292 7.18 14.10 -23.93
C TYR A 292 6.74 14.86 -22.67
N LEU A 293 7.69 15.30 -21.84
CA LEU A 293 7.41 15.98 -20.57
C LEU A 293 7.20 17.49 -20.73
N GLN A 294 7.59 18.08 -21.87
CA GLN A 294 7.52 19.50 -22.16
C GLN A 294 6.11 20.12 -22.00
N PRO A 295 5.00 19.45 -22.41
CA PRO A 295 3.64 19.99 -22.25
C PRO A 295 3.22 20.17 -20.79
N TYR A 296 3.86 19.47 -19.85
CA TYR A 296 3.53 19.55 -18.44
C TYR A 296 4.26 20.73 -17.79
N GLY A 297 3.48 21.68 -17.27
CA GLY A 297 3.97 22.82 -16.50
C GLY A 297 4.30 22.48 -15.04
N GLY A 298 4.82 23.47 -14.31
CA GLY A 298 5.15 23.33 -12.90
C GLY A 298 6.47 22.62 -12.63
N TYR A 299 6.71 22.36 -11.35
CA TYR A 299 7.88 21.65 -10.83
C TYR A 299 7.65 20.14 -10.97
N LYS A 300 8.47 19.47 -11.78
CA LYS A 300 8.29 18.08 -12.21
C LYS A 300 8.90 17.12 -11.21
N ILE A 301 8.07 16.27 -10.58
CA ILE A 301 8.49 15.35 -9.54
C ILE A 301 8.19 13.91 -9.95
N GLY A 302 9.21 13.06 -9.97
CA GLY A 302 9.06 11.62 -10.14
C GLY A 302 8.70 10.94 -8.82
N LEU A 303 7.79 9.96 -8.85
CA LEU A 303 7.39 9.15 -7.69
C LEU A 303 7.63 7.65 -7.92
N ALA A 304 8.22 6.98 -6.93
CA ALA A 304 8.26 5.52 -6.82
C ALA A 304 8.15 5.11 -5.34
N TRP A 305 7.20 4.26 -4.97
CA TRP A 305 6.77 4.11 -3.58
C TRP A 305 6.81 2.68 -3.05
N GLN A 306 7.00 1.70 -3.92
CA GLN A 306 6.97 0.30 -3.54
C GLN A 306 8.04 -0.51 -4.27
N GLY A 307 8.71 -1.40 -3.53
CA GLY A 307 9.64 -2.36 -4.11
C GLY A 307 8.97 -3.69 -4.45
N ASN A 308 9.78 -4.76 -4.46
CA ASN A 308 9.30 -6.11 -4.72
C ASN A 308 8.70 -6.72 -3.44
N PRO A 309 7.39 -7.02 -3.36
CA PRO A 309 6.75 -7.53 -2.15
C PRO A 309 7.25 -8.92 -1.73
N LYS A 310 7.92 -9.66 -2.63
CA LYS A 310 8.57 -10.95 -2.31
C LYS A 310 9.84 -10.77 -1.48
N HIS A 311 10.41 -9.57 -1.45
CA HIS A 311 11.59 -9.28 -0.65
C HIS A 311 11.19 -9.01 0.81
N GLN A 312 11.77 -9.72 1.77
CA GLN A 312 11.35 -9.65 3.18
C GLN A 312 11.37 -8.22 3.75
N ALA A 313 12.40 -7.42 3.41
CA ALA A 313 12.52 -6.03 3.85
C ALA A 313 11.46 -5.09 3.24
N ASP A 314 10.78 -5.49 2.17
CA ASP A 314 9.83 -4.63 1.44
C ASP A 314 8.67 -4.18 2.33
N ARG A 315 8.20 -5.08 3.20
CA ARG A 315 7.14 -4.83 4.18
C ARG A 315 7.42 -3.62 5.09
N MET A 316 8.68 -3.23 5.25
CA MET A 316 9.10 -2.17 6.16
C MET A 316 9.47 -0.87 5.43
N ARG A 317 9.90 -0.96 4.17
CA ARG A 317 10.40 0.18 3.38
C ARG A 317 9.42 0.71 2.33
N SER A 318 8.43 -0.09 1.91
CA SER A 318 7.41 0.34 0.96
C SER A 318 6.36 1.23 1.64
N MET A 319 5.97 2.30 0.95
CA MET A 319 5.01 3.29 1.42
C MET A 319 3.73 3.18 0.59
N PRO A 320 2.54 2.97 1.21
CA PRO A 320 1.30 3.00 0.47
C PRO A 320 1.14 4.33 -0.27
N LEU A 321 0.73 4.29 -1.55
CA LEU A 321 0.60 5.51 -2.35
C LEU A 321 -0.40 6.51 -1.71
N ALA A 322 -1.36 6.01 -0.91
CA ALA A 322 -2.33 6.84 -0.21
C ALA A 322 -1.71 7.90 0.70
N GLU A 323 -0.53 7.62 1.25
CA GLU A 323 0.21 8.57 2.09
C GLU A 323 0.64 9.82 1.30
N PHE A 324 0.84 9.70 -0.01
CA PHE A 324 1.19 10.81 -0.91
C PHE A 324 0.03 11.76 -1.19
N GLY A 325 -1.21 11.45 -0.78
CA GLY A 325 -2.37 12.33 -1.00
C GLY A 325 -2.17 13.75 -0.46
N ARG A 326 -1.32 13.93 0.57
CA ARG A 326 -0.94 15.26 1.07
C ARG A 326 -0.18 16.10 0.03
N LEU A 327 0.64 15.47 -0.81
CA LEU A 327 1.37 16.16 -1.88
C LEU A 327 0.41 16.70 -2.95
N GLY A 328 -0.74 16.06 -3.14
CA GLY A 328 -1.79 16.53 -4.06
C GLY A 328 -2.46 17.84 -3.61
N LYS A 329 -2.25 18.27 -2.36
CA LYS A 329 -2.67 19.58 -1.86
C LYS A 329 -1.74 20.71 -2.28
N LEU A 330 -0.69 20.42 -3.04
CA LEU A 330 0.22 21.42 -3.59
C LEU A 330 -0.19 21.76 -5.03
N LYS A 331 -0.10 23.05 -5.39
CA LYS A 331 -0.15 23.54 -6.77
C LYS A 331 1.22 23.97 -7.25
N GLY A 332 1.37 24.06 -8.57
CA GLY A 332 2.66 24.36 -9.20
C GLY A 332 3.62 23.17 -9.25
N VAL A 333 3.13 21.96 -8.97
CA VAL A 333 3.84 20.68 -9.08
C VAL A 333 3.12 19.77 -10.07
N GLN A 334 3.88 18.97 -10.81
CA GLN A 334 3.37 17.86 -11.61
C GLN A 334 4.07 16.58 -11.17
N PHE A 335 3.29 15.55 -10.83
CA PHE A 335 3.85 14.25 -10.46
C PHE A 335 3.84 13.29 -11.64
N PHE A 336 4.88 12.45 -11.72
CA PHE A 336 5.04 11.40 -12.72
C PHE A 336 5.31 10.07 -12.01
N SER A 337 4.59 9.01 -12.41
CA SER A 337 4.84 7.68 -11.86
C SER A 337 6.06 7.05 -12.56
N LEU A 338 7.07 6.67 -11.78
CA LEU A 338 8.13 5.75 -12.19
C LEU A 338 7.99 4.38 -11.52
N GLN A 339 6.85 4.11 -10.87
CA GLN A 339 6.55 2.82 -10.25
C GLN A 339 6.40 1.74 -11.32
N LYS A 340 7.03 0.58 -11.08
CA LYS A 340 6.96 -0.59 -11.95
C LYS A 340 6.54 -1.82 -11.17
N GLY A 341 5.70 -2.66 -11.77
CA GLY A 341 5.24 -3.91 -11.16
C GLY A 341 4.27 -3.68 -10.01
N ALA A 342 4.57 -4.26 -8.84
CA ALA A 342 3.72 -4.11 -7.65
C ALA A 342 3.62 -2.63 -7.23
N GLY A 343 2.42 -2.21 -6.80
CA GLY A 343 2.12 -0.84 -6.41
C GLY A 343 1.45 -0.03 -7.51
N VAL A 344 1.58 -0.40 -8.79
CA VAL A 344 0.93 0.28 -9.92
C VAL A 344 -0.59 0.25 -9.78
N GLU A 345 -1.14 -0.85 -9.25
CA GLU A 345 -2.58 -1.01 -8.97
C GLU A 345 -3.14 0.04 -8.00
N GLN A 346 -2.28 0.74 -7.24
CA GLN A 346 -2.70 1.80 -6.30
C GLN A 346 -2.99 3.14 -6.98
N LEU A 347 -2.57 3.32 -8.25
CA LEU A 347 -2.85 4.55 -9.01
C LEU A 347 -4.36 4.78 -9.19
N ASP A 348 -5.11 3.71 -9.46
CA ASP A 348 -6.56 3.76 -9.69
C ASP A 348 -7.35 4.14 -8.43
N VAL A 349 -6.78 3.88 -7.25
CA VAL A 349 -7.38 4.16 -5.94
C VAL A 349 -7.31 5.67 -5.63
N LEU A 350 -6.24 6.34 -6.08
CA LEU A 350 -5.95 7.75 -5.79
C LEU A 350 -6.36 8.74 -6.86
N ALA A 351 -7.00 8.27 -7.93
CA ALA A 351 -7.60 9.15 -8.95
C ALA A 351 -8.44 10.25 -8.27
N GLY A 352 -7.99 11.49 -8.43
CA GLY A 352 -8.56 12.68 -7.79
C GLY A 352 -7.68 13.29 -6.68
N ALA A 353 -7.12 12.49 -5.77
CA ALA A 353 -6.38 13.00 -4.61
C ALA A 353 -4.95 13.46 -4.93
N LEU A 354 -4.31 12.86 -5.94
CA LEU A 354 -2.98 13.22 -6.42
C LEU A 354 -2.99 13.20 -7.95
N ASP A 355 -2.54 14.29 -8.57
CA ASP A 355 -2.42 14.37 -10.03
C ASP A 355 -1.08 13.76 -10.46
N ILE A 356 -1.13 12.50 -10.88
CA ILE A 356 0.04 11.73 -11.26
C ILE A 356 -0.12 11.26 -12.70
N VAL A 357 0.85 11.59 -13.53
CA VAL A 357 0.92 11.11 -14.92
C VAL A 357 1.60 9.75 -14.90
N PRO A 358 0.90 8.65 -15.22
CA PRO A 358 1.56 7.37 -15.39
C PRO A 358 2.38 7.41 -16.68
N LEU A 359 3.69 7.21 -16.58
CA LEU A 359 4.56 7.10 -17.76
C LEU A 359 4.42 5.75 -18.48
N GLY A 360 3.53 4.88 -17.98
CA GLY A 360 3.14 3.62 -18.61
C GLY A 360 4.07 2.45 -18.30
N THR A 361 3.71 1.27 -18.80
CA THR A 361 4.53 0.06 -18.72
C THR A 361 5.74 0.10 -19.65
N GLN A 362 5.74 1.03 -20.62
CA GLN A 362 6.74 1.17 -21.69
C GLN A 362 8.13 1.62 -21.20
N LEU A 363 8.26 2.08 -19.95
CA LEU A 363 9.54 2.41 -19.35
C LEU A 363 10.46 1.17 -19.31
N ASP A 364 11.60 1.26 -19.98
CA ASP A 364 12.65 0.26 -20.04
C ASP A 364 12.27 -1.03 -20.82
N GLU A 365 11.17 -1.03 -21.58
CA GLU A 365 10.76 -2.19 -22.40
C GLU A 365 11.71 -2.42 -23.59
N SER A 366 12.24 -1.35 -24.21
CA SER A 366 13.02 -1.44 -25.46
C SER A 366 14.52 -1.17 -25.30
N ALA A 367 14.92 -0.39 -24.30
CA ALA A 367 16.30 0.08 -24.13
C ALA A 367 17.11 -0.68 -23.07
N GLY A 368 16.51 -1.68 -22.40
CA GLY A 368 17.12 -2.36 -21.26
C GLY A 368 16.80 -1.67 -19.93
N ALA A 369 16.99 -2.36 -18.80
CA ALA A 369 16.53 -1.89 -17.50
C ALA A 369 17.18 -0.55 -17.11
N PHE A 370 16.34 0.35 -16.59
CA PHE A 370 16.66 1.68 -16.11
C PHE A 370 17.17 2.69 -17.14
N MET A 371 17.32 2.37 -18.43
CA MET A 371 17.81 3.37 -19.38
C MET A 371 16.76 4.46 -19.70
N ASP A 372 15.50 4.09 -19.92
CA ASP A 372 14.41 5.07 -20.01
C ASP A 372 14.18 5.74 -18.67
N THR A 373 14.23 4.97 -17.58
CA THR A 373 14.14 5.53 -16.22
C THR A 373 15.20 6.63 -16.00
N ALA A 374 16.46 6.38 -16.39
CA ALA A 374 17.54 7.35 -16.29
C ALA A 374 17.29 8.59 -17.16
N ALA A 375 16.82 8.39 -18.39
CA ALA A 375 16.50 9.49 -19.30
C ALA A 375 15.34 10.38 -18.80
N VAL A 376 14.30 9.77 -18.21
CA VAL A 376 13.22 10.49 -17.53
C VAL A 376 13.76 11.26 -16.34
N LEU A 377 14.56 10.63 -15.48
CA LEU A 377 15.15 11.28 -14.29
C LEU A 377 15.96 12.53 -14.65
N CYS A 378 16.69 12.52 -15.76
CA CYS A 378 17.42 13.70 -16.27
C CYS A 378 16.52 14.87 -16.67
N ASN A 379 15.21 14.65 -16.87
CA ASN A 379 14.21 15.67 -17.22
C ASN A 379 13.31 16.08 -16.05
N LEU A 380 13.53 15.53 -14.85
CA LEU A 380 12.77 15.85 -13.64
C LEU A 380 13.54 16.84 -12.76
N ASP A 381 12.81 17.67 -12.02
CA ASP A 381 13.41 18.58 -11.04
C ASP A 381 13.77 17.85 -9.73
N LEU A 382 13.03 16.80 -9.39
CA LEU A 382 13.19 16.02 -8.16
C LEU A 382 12.63 14.60 -8.32
N LEU A 383 13.31 13.62 -7.74
CA LEU A 383 12.74 12.29 -7.47
C LEU A 383 12.33 12.19 -5.99
N ILE A 384 11.13 11.71 -5.70
CA ILE A 384 10.75 11.24 -4.36
C ILE A 384 10.54 9.73 -4.44
N THR A 385 11.34 8.98 -3.67
CA THR A 385 11.29 7.52 -3.72
C THR A 385 11.50 6.85 -2.36
N THR A 386 11.13 5.58 -2.25
CA THR A 386 11.54 4.68 -1.16
C THR A 386 12.87 3.98 -1.48
N ASP A 387 13.47 3.32 -0.50
CA ASP A 387 14.75 2.60 -0.61
C ASP A 387 14.71 1.41 -1.59
N THR A 388 14.86 1.73 -2.88
CA THR A 388 14.79 0.82 -4.03
C THR A 388 15.87 1.17 -5.05
N ALA A 389 16.07 0.31 -6.06
CA ALA A 389 17.13 0.48 -7.05
C ALA A 389 17.11 1.85 -7.77
N ILE A 390 15.94 2.47 -7.94
CA ILE A 390 15.82 3.79 -8.58
C ILE A 390 16.51 4.90 -7.79
N ALA A 391 16.59 4.78 -6.44
CA ALA A 391 17.32 5.74 -5.61
C ALA A 391 18.82 5.75 -5.94
N HIS A 392 19.38 4.57 -6.21
CA HIS A 392 20.78 4.42 -6.61
C HIS A 392 21.03 4.91 -8.03
N VAL A 393 20.09 4.68 -8.96
CA VAL A 393 20.17 5.21 -10.34
C VAL A 393 20.14 6.75 -10.31
N ALA A 394 19.18 7.35 -9.63
CA ALA A 394 19.08 8.81 -9.51
C ALA A 394 20.30 9.42 -8.82
N GLY A 395 20.77 8.79 -7.74
CA GLY A 395 22.01 9.19 -7.07
C GLY A 395 23.24 9.12 -7.99
N ALA A 396 23.36 8.07 -8.80
CA ALA A 396 24.47 7.91 -9.76
C ALA A 396 24.46 8.94 -10.89
N LEU A 397 23.26 9.40 -11.30
CA LEU A 397 23.04 10.46 -12.29
C LEU A 397 23.16 11.87 -11.68
N GLY A 398 23.30 11.99 -10.35
CA GLY A 398 23.33 13.26 -9.64
C GLY A 398 21.99 14.02 -9.63
N VAL A 399 20.88 13.32 -9.86
CA VAL A 399 19.53 13.90 -9.86
C VAL A 399 19.11 14.20 -8.41
N PRO A 400 18.60 15.41 -8.11
CA PRO A 400 18.06 15.73 -6.80
C PRO A 400 17.02 14.68 -6.38
N THR A 401 17.21 14.08 -5.21
CA THR A 401 16.36 12.96 -4.77
C THR A 401 16.04 13.07 -3.29
N TRP A 402 14.77 12.87 -2.93
CA TRP A 402 14.33 12.68 -1.56
C TRP A 402 13.97 11.22 -1.31
N LEU A 403 14.67 10.61 -0.35
CA LEU A 403 14.54 9.21 -0.02
C LEU A 403 13.72 9.05 1.26
N ALA A 404 12.54 8.42 1.15
CA ALA A 404 11.74 7.96 2.26
C ALA A 404 12.33 6.66 2.83
N LEU A 405 12.66 6.68 4.11
CA LEU A 405 13.32 5.57 4.81
C LEU A 405 12.44 4.99 5.91
N SER A 406 12.51 3.67 6.08
CA SER A 406 11.96 2.96 7.22
C SER A 406 12.56 3.44 8.54
N TYR A 407 11.92 3.10 9.65
CA TYR A 407 12.37 3.47 10.99
C TYR A 407 13.82 3.03 11.25
N VAL A 408 14.12 1.76 10.99
CA VAL A 408 15.49 1.27 10.86
C VAL A 408 15.76 1.05 9.36
N PRO A 409 16.65 1.83 8.74
CA PRO A 409 16.91 1.81 7.30
C PRO A 409 17.96 0.74 6.94
N ASP A 410 18.19 0.56 5.65
CA ASP A 410 19.39 -0.13 5.17
C ASP A 410 20.67 0.61 5.63
N TRP A 411 21.72 -0.16 5.88
CA TRP A 411 22.98 0.32 6.44
C TRP A 411 23.65 1.42 5.61
N ARG A 412 23.40 1.49 4.29
CA ARG A 412 23.95 2.52 3.40
C ARG A 412 23.53 3.93 3.81
N TRP A 413 22.40 4.07 4.50
CA TRP A 413 21.80 5.35 4.84
C TRP A 413 22.12 5.84 6.26
N LEU A 414 22.77 5.00 7.09
CA LEU A 414 23.04 5.23 8.51
C LEU A 414 21.78 5.63 9.32
N LEU A 415 21.92 6.03 10.58
CA LEU A 415 20.79 6.30 11.48
C LEU A 415 20.45 7.79 11.57
N ASP A 416 21.39 8.61 12.00
CA ASP A 416 21.11 9.98 12.48
C ASP A 416 21.55 11.07 11.51
N ARG A 417 21.12 10.95 10.26
CA ARG A 417 21.43 11.95 9.23
C ARG A 417 20.31 12.23 8.25
N ARG A 418 20.37 13.43 7.65
CA ARG A 418 19.41 13.94 6.66
C ARG A 418 20.00 13.99 5.25
N ASP A 419 21.29 13.72 5.12
CA ASP A 419 22.09 13.64 3.90
C ASP A 419 22.59 12.21 3.67
N SER A 420 23.08 11.92 2.47
CA SER A 420 23.67 10.63 2.12
C SER A 420 25.18 10.76 1.94
N PRO A 421 26.01 9.95 2.64
CA PRO A 421 27.45 9.96 2.43
C PRO A 421 27.84 9.45 1.03
N TRP A 422 26.97 8.66 0.40
CA TRP A 422 27.20 8.09 -0.93
C TRP A 422 26.77 9.01 -2.08
N TYR A 423 25.78 9.87 -1.83
CA TYR A 423 25.13 10.67 -2.87
C TYR A 423 24.79 12.08 -2.37
N PRO A 424 25.62 13.08 -2.69
CA PRO A 424 25.38 14.46 -2.27
C PRO A 424 24.06 15.07 -2.77
N SER A 425 23.47 14.51 -3.84
CA SER A 425 22.17 14.94 -4.38
C SER A 425 20.96 14.42 -3.59
N LEU A 426 21.17 13.52 -2.60
CA LEU A 426 20.09 12.88 -1.84
C LEU A 426 19.83 13.58 -0.50
N ARG A 427 18.54 13.71 -0.17
CA ARG A 427 18.04 14.10 1.15
C ARG A 427 17.19 12.99 1.74
N LEU A 428 17.41 12.65 3.01
CA LEU A 428 16.81 11.51 3.69
C LEU A 428 15.66 11.95 4.61
N PHE A 429 14.54 11.23 4.55
CA PHE A 429 13.36 11.43 5.39
C PHE A 429 12.95 10.11 6.05
N ARG A 430 13.13 9.99 7.37
CA ARG A 430 12.92 8.74 8.12
C ARG A 430 11.59 8.71 8.85
N GLN A 431 11.00 7.53 8.95
CA GLN A 431 9.90 7.30 9.89
C GLN A 431 10.30 7.64 11.33
N SER A 432 9.35 8.12 12.13
CA SER A 432 9.54 8.28 13.58
C SER A 432 9.22 7.02 14.38
N ALA A 433 8.47 6.10 13.77
CA ALA A 433 8.14 4.78 14.28
C ALA A 433 7.74 3.90 13.08
N VAL A 434 7.82 2.58 13.22
CA VAL A 434 7.45 1.64 12.16
C VAL A 434 6.07 1.95 11.60
N GLY A 435 6.00 2.21 10.29
CA GLY A 435 4.75 2.49 9.57
C GLY A 435 4.23 3.93 9.69
N ALA A 436 4.91 4.82 10.41
CA ALA A 436 4.53 6.23 10.57
C ALA A 436 4.88 7.08 9.34
N TRP A 437 4.40 6.67 8.16
CA TRP A 437 4.66 7.32 6.87
C TRP A 437 4.04 8.71 6.75
N GLY A 438 2.87 8.95 7.35
CA GLY A 438 2.20 10.25 7.26
C GLY A 438 3.05 11.43 7.76
N GLY A 439 3.89 11.21 8.78
CA GLY A 439 4.84 12.20 9.28
C GLY A 439 6.00 12.48 8.32
N VAL A 440 6.43 11.47 7.55
CA VAL A 440 7.45 11.59 6.50
C VAL A 440 6.93 12.46 5.37
N VAL A 441 5.75 12.14 4.82
CA VAL A 441 5.16 12.88 3.71
C VAL A 441 4.79 14.31 4.11
N ARG A 442 4.33 14.53 5.35
CA ARG A 442 4.08 15.89 5.86
C ARG A 442 5.35 16.75 5.79
N ARG A 443 6.48 16.24 6.27
CA ARG A 443 7.75 16.98 6.21
C ARG A 443 8.21 17.19 4.77
N MET A 444 8.02 16.22 3.87
CA MET A 444 8.31 16.43 2.45
C MET A 444 7.44 17.56 1.85
N ALA A 445 6.14 17.59 2.13
CA ALA A 445 5.25 18.67 1.66
C ALA A 445 5.70 20.06 2.17
N GLU A 446 6.08 20.16 3.44
CA GLU A 446 6.61 21.40 4.04
C GLU A 446 7.92 21.83 3.38
N GLU A 447 8.80 20.88 3.03
CA GLU A 447 10.04 21.18 2.32
C GLU A 447 9.79 21.59 0.87
N LEU A 448 8.80 21.03 0.17
CA LEU A 448 8.46 21.44 -1.20
C LEU A 448 7.98 22.89 -1.23
N LEU A 449 7.18 23.30 -0.24
CA LEU A 449 6.74 24.69 -0.08
C LEU A 449 7.92 25.66 0.14
N ARG A 450 9.02 25.20 0.74
CA ARG A 450 10.24 26.00 0.92
C ARG A 450 11.16 25.98 -0.30
N LEU A 451 11.11 24.90 -1.08
CA LEU A 451 12.04 24.64 -2.19
C LEU A 451 11.84 25.62 -3.37
N SER A 452 10.60 26.02 -3.65
CA SER A 452 10.29 26.91 -4.76
C SER A 452 9.05 27.76 -4.50
N PRO A 453 9.08 29.08 -4.76
CA PRO A 453 7.91 29.95 -4.59
C PRO A 453 6.77 29.64 -5.58
N ARG A 454 7.06 28.85 -6.63
CA ARG A 454 6.04 28.32 -7.56
C ARG A 454 5.15 27.27 -6.90
N ILE A 455 5.66 26.60 -5.87
CA ILE A 455 4.93 25.55 -5.14
C ILE A 455 4.17 26.22 -4.00
N GLN A 456 2.84 26.10 -4.03
CA GLN A 456 1.97 26.75 -3.06
C GLN A 456 0.91 25.76 -2.57
N PRO A 457 0.33 25.97 -1.38
CA PRO A 457 -0.86 25.23 -0.98
C PRO A 457 -2.00 25.54 -1.95
N ARG A 458 -2.75 24.52 -2.35
CA ARG A 458 -4.01 24.70 -3.07
C ARG A 458 -5.03 25.36 -2.15
N ARG A 459 -5.81 26.28 -2.71
CA ARG A 459 -7.02 26.85 -2.14
C ARG A 459 -8.24 26.15 -2.72
N SER A 460 -9.40 26.34 -2.11
CA SER A 460 -10.65 25.74 -2.60
C SER A 460 -10.94 26.07 -4.07
N GLU A 461 -10.57 27.26 -4.56
CA GLU A 461 -10.73 27.61 -5.98
C GLU A 461 -9.83 26.78 -6.91
N ASP A 462 -8.65 26.36 -6.46
CA ASP A 462 -7.68 25.62 -7.28
C ASP A 462 -8.13 24.16 -7.57
N TYR A 463 -9.19 23.70 -6.91
CA TYR A 463 -9.80 22.39 -7.13
C TYR A 463 -10.97 22.43 -8.11
N ARG A 464 -11.42 23.64 -8.52
CA ARG A 464 -12.63 23.83 -9.31
C ARG A 464 -12.27 24.18 -10.76
N VAL A 465 -13.00 23.60 -11.69
CA VAL A 465 -12.97 23.97 -13.11
C VAL A 465 -14.37 24.44 -13.49
N ALA A 466 -14.47 25.67 -13.96
CA ALA A 466 -15.72 26.20 -14.48
C ALA A 466 -16.07 25.51 -15.80
N THR A 467 -17.31 25.01 -15.92
CA THR A 467 -17.88 24.59 -17.20
C THR A 467 -18.85 25.65 -17.71
N ALA A 468 -19.32 25.52 -18.95
CA ALA A 468 -20.46 26.31 -19.41
C ALA A 468 -21.70 26.03 -18.55
N GLY A 469 -22.51 27.06 -18.25
CA GLY A 469 -23.73 26.93 -17.47
C GLY A 469 -23.52 26.83 -15.94
N PRO A 470 -24.49 26.27 -15.19
CA PRO A 470 -24.46 26.18 -13.73
C PRO A 470 -23.61 25.01 -13.20
N ASN A 471 -23.20 24.07 -14.06
CA ASN A 471 -22.35 22.96 -13.65
C ASN A 471 -20.92 23.40 -13.33
N ARG A 472 -20.28 22.66 -12.42
CA ARG A 472 -18.89 22.84 -12.04
C ARG A 472 -18.26 21.47 -11.90
N LEU A 473 -17.01 21.35 -12.32
CA LEU A 473 -16.19 20.19 -12.04
C LEU A 473 -15.31 20.51 -10.84
N VAL A 474 -15.25 19.62 -9.85
CA VAL A 474 -14.38 19.75 -8.69
C VAL A 474 -13.58 18.48 -8.46
N ARG A 475 -12.33 18.65 -8.05
CA ARG A 475 -11.50 17.57 -7.51
C ARG A 475 -11.86 17.40 -6.03
N ALA A 476 -12.72 16.43 -5.76
CA ALA A 476 -13.19 16.03 -4.45
C ALA A 476 -12.31 14.92 -3.84
N ARG A 477 -12.52 14.63 -2.56
CA ARG A 477 -11.78 13.61 -1.79
C ARG A 477 -11.70 12.27 -2.49
N HIS A 478 -12.84 11.81 -3.01
CA HIS A 478 -12.98 10.47 -3.59
C HIS A 478 -12.86 10.45 -5.12
N GLY A 479 -12.61 11.58 -5.77
CA GLY A 479 -12.50 11.64 -7.22
C GLY A 479 -12.91 12.99 -7.83
N LEU A 480 -12.97 13.03 -9.16
CA LEU A 480 -13.54 14.17 -9.89
C LEU A 480 -15.06 14.11 -9.82
N MET A 481 -15.70 15.23 -9.49
CA MET A 481 -17.15 15.33 -9.38
C MET A 481 -17.66 16.52 -10.17
N LEU A 482 -18.51 16.26 -11.15
CA LEU A 482 -19.41 17.20 -11.77
C LEU A 482 -20.62 17.38 -10.85
N TYR A 483 -20.95 18.62 -10.53
CA TYR A 483 -22.11 18.99 -9.72
C TYR A 483 -22.73 20.29 -10.24
N ASN A 484 -23.97 20.55 -9.87
CA ASN A 484 -24.63 21.83 -10.13
C ASN A 484 -24.43 22.77 -8.93
N ARG A 485 -24.00 24.02 -9.17
CA ARG A 485 -23.75 25.01 -8.11
C ARG A 485 -25.01 25.45 -7.34
N HIS A 486 -26.20 25.21 -7.87
CA HIS A 486 -27.47 25.53 -7.23
C HIS A 486 -27.99 24.39 -6.34
N ASP A 487 -27.34 23.24 -6.33
CA ASP A 487 -27.63 22.18 -5.36
C ASP A 487 -27.12 22.60 -3.98
N ILE A 488 -28.05 22.88 -3.07
CA ILE A 488 -27.77 23.39 -1.72
C ILE A 488 -27.26 22.34 -0.75
N TYR A 489 -27.29 21.04 -1.10
CA TYR A 489 -26.79 19.95 -0.26
C TYR A 489 -25.51 19.36 -0.86
N ILE A 490 -25.61 18.48 -1.86
CA ILE A 490 -24.46 17.74 -2.38
C ILE A 490 -23.51 18.70 -3.10
N GLY A 491 -24.03 19.48 -4.04
CA GLY A 491 -23.26 20.49 -4.77
C GLY A 491 -22.56 21.50 -3.86
N ARG A 492 -23.29 22.07 -2.89
CA ARG A 492 -22.73 23.02 -1.91
C ARG A 492 -21.67 22.38 -1.02
N SER A 493 -21.86 21.13 -0.60
CA SER A 493 -20.86 20.41 0.19
C SER A 493 -19.59 20.15 -0.61
N LEU A 494 -19.73 19.66 -1.85
CA LEU A 494 -18.62 19.47 -2.76
C LEU A 494 -17.89 20.79 -3.06
N GLU A 495 -18.63 21.89 -3.20
CA GLU A 495 -18.06 23.21 -3.44
C GLU A 495 -17.22 23.69 -2.24
N LEU A 496 -17.76 23.62 -1.02
CA LEU A 496 -17.15 24.23 0.16
C LEU A 496 -16.13 23.34 0.86
N TYR A 497 -16.29 22.03 0.76
CA TYR A 497 -15.55 21.05 1.56
C TYR A 497 -14.80 20.02 0.71
N GLY A 498 -15.15 19.89 -0.58
CA GLY A 498 -14.53 18.92 -1.48
C GLY A 498 -14.95 17.48 -1.19
N GLU A 499 -16.07 17.29 -0.50
CA GLU A 499 -16.62 16.00 -0.11
C GLU A 499 -18.11 16.16 0.23
N PHE A 500 -18.83 15.06 0.36
CA PHE A 500 -20.20 15.04 0.85
C PHE A 500 -20.39 13.81 1.73
N SER A 501 -20.93 14.03 2.93
CA SER A 501 -21.26 13.02 3.94
C SER A 501 -20.15 11.98 4.20
N GLU A 502 -18.97 12.45 4.59
CA GLU A 502 -17.79 11.59 4.76
C GLU A 502 -18.00 10.48 5.81
N ALA A 503 -18.78 10.75 6.86
CA ALA A 503 -19.08 9.75 7.88
C ALA A 503 -19.87 8.53 7.32
N GLU A 504 -20.68 8.71 6.27
CA GLU A 504 -21.32 7.59 5.56
C GLU A 504 -20.30 6.78 4.78
N SER A 505 -19.38 7.47 4.10
CA SER A 505 -18.27 6.84 3.39
C SER A 505 -17.35 6.04 4.32
N ASP A 506 -17.09 6.56 5.52
CA ASP A 506 -16.34 5.87 6.59
C ASP A 506 -17.06 4.62 7.07
N LEU A 507 -18.39 4.66 7.20
CA LEU A 507 -19.20 3.49 7.54
C LEU A 507 -19.13 2.44 6.44
N PHE A 508 -19.28 2.84 5.16
CA PHE A 508 -19.21 1.91 4.02
C PHE A 508 -17.85 1.21 3.94
N THR A 509 -16.76 1.93 4.21
CA THR A 509 -15.40 1.36 4.26
C THR A 509 -15.28 0.24 5.29
N GLN A 510 -16.06 0.30 6.38
CA GLN A 510 -16.05 -0.73 7.43
C GLN A 510 -16.86 -1.97 7.05
N VAL A 511 -17.86 -1.86 6.17
CA VAL A 511 -18.82 -2.94 5.90
C VAL A 511 -18.73 -3.55 4.51
N VAL A 512 -18.27 -2.80 3.51
CA VAL A 512 -18.11 -3.27 2.13
C VAL A 512 -16.75 -3.94 1.93
N ARG A 513 -16.71 -4.97 1.08
CA ARG A 513 -15.53 -5.78 0.78
C ARG A 513 -15.37 -5.97 -0.74
N PRO A 514 -14.14 -6.21 -1.23
CA PRO A 514 -13.90 -6.51 -2.64
C PRO A 514 -14.73 -7.70 -3.16
N GLY A 515 -15.22 -7.62 -4.39
CA GLY A 515 -16.01 -8.66 -5.07
C GLY A 515 -17.49 -8.70 -4.70
N GLN A 516 -17.98 -7.78 -3.86
CA GLN A 516 -19.39 -7.71 -3.48
C GLN A 516 -20.27 -7.04 -4.54
N VAL A 517 -21.58 -7.30 -4.46
CA VAL A 517 -22.61 -6.64 -5.27
C VAL A 517 -23.43 -5.72 -4.39
N VAL A 518 -23.46 -4.44 -4.73
CA VAL A 518 -24.12 -3.37 -3.96
C VAL A 518 -25.20 -2.73 -4.81
N VAL A 519 -26.35 -2.41 -4.20
CA VAL A 519 -27.41 -1.62 -4.80
C VAL A 519 -27.45 -0.25 -4.13
N ASP A 520 -27.39 0.81 -4.92
CA ASP A 520 -27.50 2.20 -4.49
C ASP A 520 -28.79 2.80 -5.08
N ALA A 521 -29.88 2.70 -4.32
CA ALA A 521 -31.17 3.28 -4.68
C ALA A 521 -31.19 4.75 -4.24
N GLY A 522 -31.44 5.66 -5.20
CA GLY A 522 -31.27 7.09 -4.98
C GLY A 522 -29.80 7.49 -5.05
N ALA A 523 -29.13 7.07 -6.12
CA ALA A 523 -27.71 7.33 -6.32
C ALA A 523 -27.40 8.83 -6.50
N ASN A 524 -28.39 9.64 -6.87
CA ASN A 524 -28.24 11.06 -7.18
C ASN A 524 -27.07 11.25 -8.17
N ILE A 525 -26.21 12.24 -7.98
CA ILE A 525 -25.02 12.46 -8.83
C ILE A 525 -23.89 11.44 -8.59
N GLY A 526 -24.07 10.44 -7.72
CA GLY A 526 -23.16 9.31 -7.57
C GLY A 526 -22.01 9.49 -6.59
N VAL A 527 -22.11 10.37 -5.59
CA VAL A 527 -21.05 10.51 -4.56
C VAL A 527 -20.79 9.17 -3.85
N HIS A 528 -21.84 8.56 -3.30
CA HIS A 528 -21.71 7.27 -2.60
C HIS A 528 -21.45 6.13 -3.58
N SER A 529 -22.06 6.14 -4.77
CA SER A 529 -21.80 5.14 -5.81
C SER A 529 -20.30 5.09 -6.19
N LEU A 530 -19.63 6.23 -6.27
CA LEU A 530 -18.19 6.30 -6.52
C LEU A 530 -17.38 5.63 -5.41
N VAL A 531 -17.68 5.92 -4.14
CA VAL A 531 -17.02 5.31 -2.98
C VAL A 531 -17.23 3.81 -2.97
N LEU A 532 -18.49 3.36 -3.11
CA LEU A 532 -18.87 1.95 -3.13
C LEU A 532 -18.16 1.20 -4.28
N SER A 533 -18.07 1.81 -5.47
CA SER A 533 -17.40 1.21 -6.63
C SER A 533 -15.91 0.96 -6.39
N LYS A 534 -15.24 1.84 -5.63
CA LYS A 534 -13.83 1.66 -5.23
C LYS A 534 -13.69 0.52 -4.21
N LEU A 535 -14.60 0.44 -3.23
CA LEU A 535 -14.56 -0.56 -2.16
C LEU A 535 -14.82 -1.98 -2.67
N VAL A 536 -15.78 -2.16 -3.59
CA VAL A 536 -16.05 -3.48 -4.18
C VAL A 536 -14.98 -3.90 -5.20
N GLY A 537 -14.18 -2.96 -5.70
CA GLY A 537 -13.10 -3.21 -6.66
C GLY A 537 -13.59 -3.76 -8.01
N ASN A 538 -12.64 -4.08 -8.89
CA ASN A 538 -12.93 -4.46 -10.28
C ASN A 538 -13.70 -5.78 -10.46
N GLN A 539 -13.76 -6.61 -9.41
CA GLN A 539 -14.50 -7.88 -9.42
C GLN A 539 -15.92 -7.74 -8.82
N GLY A 540 -16.22 -6.60 -8.19
CA GLY A 540 -17.53 -6.32 -7.64
C GLY A 540 -18.40 -5.51 -8.60
N LEU A 541 -19.62 -5.20 -8.17
CA LEU A 541 -20.60 -4.47 -8.99
C LEU A 541 -21.43 -3.50 -8.12
N VAL A 542 -21.68 -2.30 -8.63
CA VAL A 542 -22.66 -1.35 -8.06
C VAL A 542 -23.79 -1.13 -9.06
N GLU A 543 -25.03 -1.41 -8.66
CA GLU A 543 -26.24 -1.06 -9.41
C GLU A 543 -26.79 0.26 -8.84
N ALA A 544 -26.60 1.36 -9.58
CA ALA A 544 -26.90 2.72 -9.14
C ALA A 544 -28.14 3.26 -9.85
N PHE A 545 -29.18 3.61 -9.10
CA PHE A 545 -30.48 4.02 -9.63
C PHE A 545 -30.74 5.51 -9.40
N GLU A 546 -31.01 6.22 -10.49
CA GLU A 546 -31.42 7.63 -10.46
C GLU A 546 -32.45 7.88 -11.56
N PRO A 547 -33.74 8.05 -11.22
CA PRO A 547 -34.80 8.21 -12.23
C PRO A 547 -34.87 9.60 -12.86
N GLN A 548 -34.29 10.64 -12.25
CA GLN A 548 -34.32 11.99 -12.80
C GLN A 548 -33.23 12.14 -13.87
N ARG A 549 -33.64 12.17 -15.15
CA ARG A 549 -32.74 12.09 -16.32
C ARG A 549 -31.51 12.99 -16.24
N ARG A 550 -31.66 14.25 -15.83
CA ARG A 550 -30.54 15.21 -15.72
C ARG A 550 -29.54 14.83 -14.63
N ILE A 551 -30.01 14.31 -13.50
CA ILE A 551 -29.15 13.86 -12.41
C ILE A 551 -28.47 12.55 -12.81
N HIS A 552 -29.20 11.64 -13.48
CA HIS A 552 -28.65 10.42 -14.06
C HIS A 552 -27.54 10.69 -15.09
N GLU A 553 -27.69 11.71 -15.94
CA GLU A 553 -26.63 12.15 -16.86
C GLU A 553 -25.36 12.57 -16.11
N ILE A 554 -25.50 13.27 -14.98
CA ILE A 554 -24.37 13.65 -14.12
C ILE A 554 -23.76 12.42 -13.42
N LEU A 555 -24.58 11.49 -12.91
CA LEU A 555 -24.14 10.21 -12.36
C LEU A 555 -23.25 9.46 -13.34
N CYS A 556 -23.73 9.25 -14.57
CA CYS A 556 -22.98 8.62 -15.65
C CYS A 556 -21.66 9.36 -15.92
N ALA A 557 -21.70 10.69 -16.01
CA ALA A 557 -20.52 11.51 -16.22
C ALA A 557 -19.51 11.35 -15.08
N ASN A 558 -19.96 11.32 -13.82
CA ASN A 558 -19.10 11.15 -12.66
C ASN A 558 -18.46 9.76 -12.60
N MET A 559 -19.19 8.70 -12.96
CA MET A 559 -18.59 7.38 -13.06
C MET A 559 -17.53 7.33 -14.18
N ALA A 560 -17.83 7.93 -15.34
CA ALA A 560 -16.91 7.99 -16.47
C ALA A 560 -15.65 8.83 -16.19
N LEU A 561 -15.79 10.01 -15.57
CA LEU A 561 -14.69 10.88 -15.16
C LEU A 561 -13.69 10.19 -14.23
N ASN A 562 -14.17 9.22 -13.45
CA ASN A 562 -13.35 8.45 -12.52
C ASN A 562 -12.94 7.07 -13.08
N GLY A 563 -13.25 6.77 -14.34
CA GLY A 563 -12.89 5.51 -15.00
C GLY A 563 -13.58 4.27 -14.40
N ARG A 564 -14.75 4.43 -13.76
CA ARG A 564 -15.45 3.32 -13.11
C ARG A 564 -16.24 2.51 -14.14
N THR A 565 -15.82 1.28 -14.36
CA THR A 565 -16.47 0.32 -15.28
C THR A 565 -17.37 -0.69 -14.56
N ASN A 566 -17.28 -0.74 -13.23
CA ASN A 566 -18.02 -1.65 -12.36
C ASN A 566 -19.29 -1.02 -11.75
N VAL A 567 -19.80 0.05 -12.35
CA VAL A 567 -21.04 0.72 -11.93
C VAL A 567 -22.03 0.71 -13.09
N ARG A 568 -23.22 0.18 -12.87
CA ARG A 568 -24.34 0.22 -13.80
C ARG A 568 -25.27 1.35 -13.37
N CYS A 569 -25.19 2.47 -14.08
CA CYS A 569 -26.08 3.61 -13.88
C CYS A 569 -27.40 3.33 -14.61
N ARG A 570 -28.53 3.42 -13.88
CA ARG A 570 -29.85 3.06 -14.39
C ARG A 570 -30.82 4.24 -14.22
N CYS A 571 -31.35 4.71 -15.34
CA CYS A 571 -32.38 5.75 -15.38
C CYS A 571 -33.77 5.15 -15.15
N GLU A 572 -33.95 4.53 -13.99
CA GLU A 572 -35.15 3.78 -13.61
C GLU A 572 -35.50 4.11 -12.15
N ALA A 573 -36.79 4.18 -11.85
CA ALA A 573 -37.27 4.29 -10.48
C ALA A 573 -37.37 2.89 -9.86
N LEU A 574 -37.23 2.80 -8.55
CA LEU A 574 -37.45 1.58 -7.79
C LEU A 574 -38.78 1.68 -7.03
N GLY A 575 -39.51 0.56 -6.96
CA GLY A 575 -40.77 0.50 -6.24
C GLY A 575 -41.22 -0.92 -5.92
N GLU A 576 -42.43 -1.04 -5.37
CA GLU A 576 -43.00 -2.32 -4.93
C GLU A 576 -43.38 -3.24 -6.11
N ALA A 577 -43.76 -2.66 -7.25
CA ALA A 577 -44.14 -3.38 -8.46
C ALA A 577 -43.60 -2.67 -9.71
N ALA A 578 -43.41 -3.43 -10.79
CA ALA A 578 -43.01 -2.88 -12.08
C ALA A 578 -44.13 -1.99 -12.65
N GLY A 579 -43.74 -0.88 -13.30
CA GLY A 579 -44.68 0.09 -13.82
C GLY A 579 -44.00 1.30 -14.43
N GLU A 580 -44.64 2.45 -14.33
CA GLU A 580 -44.09 3.74 -14.77
C GLU A 580 -44.45 4.83 -13.75
N ILE A 581 -43.58 5.82 -13.61
CA ILE A 581 -43.80 7.01 -12.80
C ILE A 581 -43.53 8.27 -13.62
N VAL A 582 -44.22 9.36 -13.28
CA VAL A 582 -43.96 10.69 -13.86
C VAL A 582 -42.97 11.41 -12.96
N VAL A 583 -41.77 11.67 -13.49
CA VAL A 583 -40.72 12.45 -12.83
C VAL A 583 -40.82 13.90 -13.32
N PRO A 584 -41.01 14.88 -12.44
CA PRO A 584 -41.16 16.28 -12.84
C PRO A 584 -39.89 16.80 -13.52
N PRO A 585 -40.02 17.77 -14.44
CA PRO A 585 -38.85 18.39 -15.06
C PRO A 585 -38.03 19.13 -14.01
N LEU A 586 -36.71 18.94 -14.06
CA LEU A 586 -35.76 19.66 -13.23
C LEU A 586 -35.52 21.07 -13.79
N ASP A 587 -35.92 22.10 -13.04
CA ASP A 587 -35.43 23.46 -13.23
C ASP A 587 -34.00 23.53 -12.71
N TYR A 588 -33.08 23.66 -13.67
CA TYR A 588 -31.65 23.54 -13.45
C TYR A 588 -31.00 24.78 -12.82
N ASP A 589 -31.76 25.89 -12.77
CA ASP A 589 -31.31 27.18 -12.25
C ASP A 589 -31.90 27.48 -10.85
N ALA A 590 -32.79 26.63 -10.33
CA ALA A 590 -33.42 26.80 -9.02
C ALA A 590 -32.60 26.20 -7.86
N GLU A 591 -32.53 26.91 -6.73
CA GLU A 591 -31.69 26.55 -5.55
C GLU A 591 -32.26 25.41 -4.66
N ALA A 592 -33.31 24.69 -5.07
CA ALA A 592 -33.95 23.67 -4.23
C ALA A 592 -34.52 22.47 -5.01
N ASN A 593 -33.88 22.11 -6.13
CA ASN A 593 -34.47 21.16 -7.08
C ASN A 593 -33.71 19.84 -7.26
N PHE A 594 -32.54 19.69 -6.63
CA PHE A 594 -31.58 18.59 -6.90
C PHE A 594 -31.61 17.45 -5.86
N GLY A 595 -32.37 17.61 -4.77
CA GLY A 595 -32.63 16.63 -3.71
C GLY A 595 -33.84 17.06 -2.88
N GLY A 596 -34.56 16.14 -2.22
CA GLY A 596 -35.75 16.47 -1.43
C GLY A 596 -37.11 16.36 -2.14
N LEU A 597 -37.15 15.98 -3.42
CA LEU A 597 -38.40 15.88 -4.18
C LEU A 597 -38.92 14.45 -4.18
N GLY A 598 -39.95 14.20 -3.36
CA GLY A 598 -40.66 12.93 -3.37
C GLY A 598 -41.27 12.64 -4.73
N LEU A 599 -40.87 11.55 -5.37
CA LEU A 599 -41.37 11.14 -6.68
C LEU A 599 -42.75 10.48 -6.49
N GLY A 600 -43.81 11.30 -6.55
CA GLY A 600 -45.19 10.83 -6.43
C GLY A 600 -46.21 11.94 -6.65
N GLY A 601 -47.24 11.65 -7.44
CA GLY A 601 -48.38 12.57 -7.62
C GLY A 601 -48.21 13.68 -8.66
N TYR A 602 -47.09 13.72 -9.41
CA TYR A 602 -46.91 14.66 -10.51
C TYR A 602 -47.72 14.26 -11.75
N GLN A 603 -48.40 15.25 -12.35
CA GLN A 603 -49.19 15.07 -13.58
C GLN A 603 -48.44 15.44 -14.85
N ALA A 604 -47.34 16.19 -14.74
CA ALA A 604 -46.53 16.64 -15.86
C ALA A 604 -45.04 16.35 -15.61
N GLY A 605 -44.35 15.83 -16.62
CA GLY A 605 -42.95 15.42 -16.52
C GLY A 605 -42.59 14.30 -17.49
N GLU A 606 -41.44 13.68 -17.25
CA GLU A 606 -40.94 12.54 -18.01
C GLU A 606 -41.50 11.24 -17.45
N ARG A 607 -41.93 10.31 -18.32
CA ARG A 607 -42.35 8.98 -17.89
C ARG A 607 -41.12 8.07 -17.81
N VAL A 608 -40.86 7.54 -16.63
CA VAL A 608 -39.68 6.72 -16.31
C VAL A 608 -40.17 5.35 -15.84
N PRO A 609 -39.55 4.24 -16.29
CA PRO A 609 -39.91 2.90 -15.83
C PRO A 609 -39.65 2.76 -14.33
N VAL A 610 -40.58 2.09 -13.65
CA VAL A 610 -40.42 1.59 -12.30
C VAL A 610 -40.08 0.10 -12.40
N VAL A 611 -39.00 -0.32 -11.75
CA VAL A 611 -38.62 -1.72 -11.62
C VAL A 611 -38.57 -2.13 -10.15
N THR A 612 -38.59 -3.43 -9.89
CA THR A 612 -38.39 -3.98 -8.55
C THR A 612 -36.99 -4.56 -8.45
N ILE A 613 -36.38 -4.52 -7.26
CA ILE A 613 -35.06 -5.12 -7.03
C ILE A 613 -35.11 -6.63 -7.29
N ASP A 614 -36.22 -7.29 -6.92
CA ASP A 614 -36.44 -8.71 -7.22
C ASP A 614 -36.49 -8.99 -8.73
N GLY A 615 -37.02 -8.05 -9.52
CA GLY A 615 -37.09 -8.14 -10.98
C GLY A 615 -35.72 -8.10 -11.67
N LEU A 616 -34.69 -7.57 -11.01
CA LEU A 616 -33.30 -7.54 -11.52
C LEU A 616 -32.64 -8.92 -11.53
N GLN A 617 -33.17 -9.87 -10.74
CA GLN A 617 -32.63 -11.22 -10.59
C GLN A 617 -31.14 -11.22 -10.23
N LEU A 618 -30.76 -10.36 -9.28
CA LEU A 618 -29.36 -10.20 -8.88
C LEU A 618 -28.77 -11.56 -8.45
N PRO A 619 -27.57 -11.92 -8.93
CA PRO A 619 -26.92 -13.18 -8.55
C PRO A 619 -26.48 -13.18 -7.07
N ARG A 620 -26.32 -11.97 -6.51
CA ARG A 620 -25.91 -11.68 -5.13
C ARG A 620 -26.33 -10.24 -4.79
N CYS A 621 -26.57 -9.97 -3.52
CA CYS A 621 -26.71 -8.63 -2.97
C CYS A 621 -26.09 -8.63 -1.57
N ASP A 622 -25.09 -7.81 -1.32
CA ASP A 622 -24.36 -7.74 -0.05
C ASP A 622 -24.74 -6.49 0.76
N LEU A 623 -25.01 -5.38 0.07
CA LEU A 623 -25.49 -4.12 0.65
C LEU A 623 -26.59 -3.56 -0.25
N LEU A 624 -27.68 -3.12 0.37
CA LEU A 624 -28.75 -2.35 -0.26
C LEU A 624 -28.88 -1.02 0.46
N LYS A 625 -28.41 0.04 -0.20
CA LYS A 625 -28.63 1.43 0.22
C LYS A 625 -29.94 1.93 -0.39
N VAL A 626 -30.82 2.49 0.45
CA VAL A 626 -32.15 2.99 0.08
C VAL A 626 -32.28 4.42 0.58
N ASP A 627 -32.15 5.37 -0.33
CA ASP A 627 -32.05 6.81 -0.08
C ASP A 627 -32.99 7.50 -1.08
N VAL A 628 -34.29 7.23 -0.92
CA VAL A 628 -35.32 7.54 -1.91
C VAL A 628 -36.51 8.21 -1.24
N GLU A 629 -36.57 9.52 -1.35
CA GLU A 629 -37.59 10.42 -0.81
C GLU A 629 -39.02 9.85 -0.75
N GLY A 630 -39.40 9.28 0.40
CA GLY A 630 -40.75 8.81 0.72
C GLY A 630 -41.17 7.50 0.07
N MET A 631 -40.24 6.77 -0.57
CA MET A 631 -40.49 5.51 -1.27
C MET A 631 -39.73 4.33 -0.67
N GLU A 632 -39.08 4.51 0.47
CA GLU A 632 -38.14 3.55 1.07
C GLU A 632 -38.83 2.21 1.34
N LEU A 633 -40.03 2.25 1.94
CA LEU A 633 -40.82 1.05 2.21
C LEU A 633 -41.26 0.33 0.93
N ALA A 634 -41.62 1.08 -0.12
CA ALA A 634 -42.03 0.49 -1.40
C ALA A 634 -40.85 -0.21 -2.08
N VAL A 635 -39.66 0.41 -2.08
CA VAL A 635 -38.43 -0.20 -2.59
C VAL A 635 -38.08 -1.47 -1.84
N LEU A 636 -38.15 -1.46 -0.50
CA LEU A 636 -37.86 -2.64 0.31
C LEU A 636 -38.86 -3.78 0.06
N ARG A 637 -40.15 -3.48 -0.12
CA ARG A 637 -41.15 -4.48 -0.51
C ARG A 637 -40.88 -5.07 -1.89
N GLY A 638 -40.45 -4.24 -2.85
CA GLY A 638 -39.98 -4.68 -4.17
C GLY A 638 -38.66 -5.47 -4.15
N ALA A 639 -38.01 -5.56 -2.99
CA ALA A 639 -36.78 -6.33 -2.76
C ALA A 639 -36.99 -7.55 -1.84
N ALA A 640 -38.24 -7.90 -1.50
CA ALA A 640 -38.53 -8.86 -0.45
C ALA A 640 -37.89 -10.25 -0.70
N GLN A 641 -37.86 -10.73 -1.95
CA GLN A 641 -37.24 -12.01 -2.28
C GLN A 641 -35.71 -11.92 -2.17
N THR A 642 -35.13 -10.83 -2.66
CA THR A 642 -33.69 -10.55 -2.60
C THR A 642 -33.21 -10.45 -1.16
N VAL A 643 -33.94 -9.72 -0.31
CA VAL A 643 -33.65 -9.57 1.12
C VAL A 643 -33.72 -10.90 1.84
N ARG A 644 -34.76 -11.70 1.60
CA ARG A 644 -34.89 -13.05 2.20
C ARG A 644 -33.79 -14.01 1.73
N ARG A 645 -33.40 -13.91 0.45
CA ARG A 645 -32.43 -14.83 -0.15
C ARG A 645 -31.00 -14.55 0.30
N PHE A 646 -30.61 -13.27 0.35
CA PHE A 646 -29.21 -12.89 0.56
C PHE A 646 -28.94 -12.27 1.93
N CYS A 647 -29.96 -11.83 2.66
CA CYS A 647 -29.81 -11.14 3.95
C CYS A 647 -28.78 -10.00 3.89
N PRO A 648 -28.86 -9.08 2.92
CA PRO A 648 -27.87 -8.02 2.75
C PRO A 648 -27.85 -7.09 3.97
N LEU A 649 -26.76 -6.36 4.17
CA LEU A 649 -26.83 -5.17 5.02
C LEU A 649 -27.78 -4.17 4.35
N LEU A 650 -28.62 -3.49 5.15
CA LEU A 650 -29.46 -2.40 4.64
C LEU A 650 -28.99 -1.10 5.24
N TYR A 651 -28.94 -0.07 4.40
CA TYR A 651 -28.66 1.30 4.83
C TYR A 651 -29.77 2.20 4.29
N VAL A 652 -30.69 2.59 5.17
CA VAL A 652 -32.00 3.11 4.78
C VAL A 652 -32.20 4.50 5.35
N GLU A 653 -32.53 5.46 4.49
CA GLU A 653 -32.95 6.79 4.89
C GLU A 653 -34.29 6.75 5.64
N ASN A 654 -34.42 7.58 6.66
CA ASN A 654 -35.58 7.65 7.52
C ASN A 654 -35.68 9.04 8.17
N ASP A 655 -35.94 10.04 7.34
CA ASP A 655 -36.08 11.45 7.69
C ASP A 655 -37.56 11.88 7.86
N ARG A 656 -38.51 11.10 7.33
CA ARG A 656 -39.97 11.36 7.40
C ARG A 656 -40.62 10.76 8.64
N LEU A 657 -41.02 11.64 9.55
CA LEU A 657 -41.61 11.27 10.84
C LEU A 657 -42.88 10.41 10.71
N GLU A 658 -43.71 10.68 9.70
CA GLU A 658 -44.98 9.98 9.46
C GLU A 658 -44.81 8.59 8.85
N ALA A 659 -43.76 8.37 8.05
CA ALA A 659 -43.50 7.09 7.38
C ALA A 659 -42.63 6.16 8.24
N SER A 660 -41.83 6.73 9.15
CA SER A 660 -40.86 6.00 9.96
C SER A 660 -41.40 4.80 10.73
N PRO A 661 -42.56 4.85 11.42
CA PRO A 661 -43.03 3.70 12.20
C PRO A 661 -43.28 2.46 11.33
N ALA A 662 -43.94 2.63 10.18
CA ALA A 662 -44.25 1.53 9.26
C ALA A 662 -42.97 0.95 8.63
N LEU A 663 -41.98 1.81 8.34
CA LEU A 663 -40.67 1.37 7.84
C LEU A 663 -39.91 0.55 8.88
N ILE A 664 -39.85 1.01 10.14
CA ILE A 664 -39.18 0.31 11.23
C ILE A 664 -39.88 -1.03 11.52
N GLU A 665 -41.22 -1.05 11.59
CA GLU A 665 -41.99 -2.29 11.78
C GLU A 665 -41.69 -3.32 10.69
N TYR A 666 -41.64 -2.89 9.44
CA TYR A 666 -41.32 -3.75 8.32
C TYR A 666 -39.91 -4.34 8.43
N LEU A 667 -38.90 -3.52 8.71
CA LEU A 667 -37.52 -3.99 8.88
C LEU A 667 -37.37 -4.98 10.05
N LEU A 668 -38.01 -4.69 11.19
CA LEU A 668 -38.02 -5.60 12.35
C LEU A 668 -38.68 -6.94 12.03
N SER A 669 -39.78 -6.93 11.24
CA SER A 669 -40.45 -8.15 10.78
C SER A 669 -39.61 -9.02 9.84
N LEU A 670 -38.51 -8.49 9.32
CA LEU A 670 -37.53 -9.20 8.49
C LEU A 670 -36.29 -9.64 9.29
N ASP A 671 -36.38 -9.68 10.63
CA ASP A 671 -35.30 -10.08 11.55
C ASP A 671 -34.04 -9.19 11.48
N TYR A 672 -34.21 -7.90 11.20
CA TYR A 672 -33.11 -6.93 11.25
C TYR A 672 -32.98 -6.26 12.62
N ARG A 673 -31.74 -6.13 13.09
CA ARG A 673 -31.36 -5.23 14.19
C ARG A 673 -31.03 -3.86 13.60
N LEU A 674 -31.61 -2.81 14.16
CA LEU A 674 -31.57 -1.47 13.57
C LEU A 674 -30.78 -0.51 14.46
N TYR A 675 -30.00 0.38 13.83
CA TYR A 675 -29.17 1.36 14.50
C TYR A 675 -29.25 2.72 13.80
N TRP A 676 -29.47 3.78 14.57
CA TRP A 676 -29.39 5.14 14.05
C TRP A 676 -27.95 5.50 13.65
N HIS A 677 -27.82 6.04 12.45
CA HIS A 677 -26.62 6.69 11.94
C HIS A 677 -27.01 8.11 11.50
N LEU A 678 -26.53 9.11 12.24
CA LEU A 678 -26.91 10.52 12.05
C LEU A 678 -25.70 11.37 11.65
N PRO A 679 -25.11 11.11 10.46
CA PRO A 679 -23.89 11.79 10.04
C PRO A 679 -24.15 13.27 9.74
N PRO A 680 -23.35 14.20 10.29
CA PRO A 680 -23.42 15.60 9.89
C PRO A 680 -22.85 15.79 8.49
N LEU A 681 -23.44 16.72 7.73
CA LEU A 681 -22.91 17.07 6.40
C LEU A 681 -21.56 17.79 6.47
N PHE A 682 -21.27 18.47 7.60
CA PHE A 682 -19.98 19.10 7.85
C PHE A 682 -19.03 18.19 8.61
N HIS A 683 -17.81 18.03 8.10
CA HIS A 683 -16.72 17.34 8.77
C HIS A 683 -15.55 18.30 9.07
N PRO A 684 -15.07 18.41 10.34
CA PRO A 684 -13.95 19.30 10.69
C PRO A 684 -12.65 18.99 9.95
N GLY A 685 -12.45 17.72 9.58
CA GLY A 685 -11.30 17.23 8.81
C GLY A 685 -11.56 17.19 7.30
N ASN A 686 -12.42 18.08 6.77
CA ASN A 686 -12.79 18.04 5.36
C ASN A 686 -11.62 18.26 4.39
N PHE A 687 -11.80 17.81 3.15
CA PHE A 687 -10.75 17.72 2.15
C PHE A 687 -10.08 19.06 1.87
N PHE A 688 -10.88 20.12 1.77
CA PHE A 688 -10.41 21.50 1.57
C PHE A 688 -9.91 22.19 2.85
N GLY A 689 -10.13 21.60 4.02
CA GLY A 689 -9.73 22.17 5.31
C GLY A 689 -10.49 23.45 5.67
N ASN A 690 -11.72 23.61 5.15
CA ASN A 690 -12.56 24.76 5.43
C ASN A 690 -13.19 24.62 6.82
N SER A 691 -12.96 25.58 7.72
CA SER A 691 -13.44 25.52 9.10
C SER A 691 -14.86 26.04 9.31
N ALA A 692 -15.46 26.70 8.31
CA ALA A 692 -16.80 27.26 8.43
C ALA A 692 -17.87 26.19 8.20
N ASN A 693 -18.68 25.89 9.22
CA ASN A 693 -19.82 24.99 9.09
C ASN A 693 -21.07 25.75 8.60
N VAL A 694 -21.33 25.71 7.28
CA VAL A 694 -22.52 26.34 6.69
C VAL A 694 -23.81 25.52 6.83
N PHE A 695 -23.70 24.24 7.22
CA PHE A 695 -24.84 23.34 7.39
C PHE A 695 -25.37 23.32 8.83
N GLY A 696 -24.66 23.94 9.78
CA GLY A 696 -25.07 23.97 11.18
C GLY A 696 -25.20 22.55 11.74
N ASN A 697 -26.39 22.22 12.24
CA ASN A 697 -26.71 20.92 12.84
C ASN A 697 -27.47 19.99 11.88
N ILE A 698 -27.46 20.26 10.57
CA ILE A 698 -28.09 19.36 9.59
C ILE A 698 -27.33 18.03 9.56
N VAL A 699 -28.07 16.95 9.71
CA VAL A 699 -27.59 15.56 9.66
C VAL A 699 -28.45 14.76 8.67
N SER A 700 -27.88 13.75 8.03
CA SER A 700 -28.66 12.74 7.32
C SER A 700 -29.34 11.81 8.33
N SER A 701 -30.60 11.45 8.12
CA SER A 701 -31.35 10.60 9.06
C SER A 701 -31.34 9.15 8.59
N ASN A 702 -30.30 8.39 8.89
CA ASN A 702 -30.15 7.05 8.33
C ASN A 702 -30.21 5.94 9.37
N MET A 703 -30.55 4.74 8.91
CA MET A 703 -30.54 3.52 9.70
C MET A 703 -29.61 2.49 9.07
N LEU A 704 -28.63 2.01 9.85
CA LEU A 704 -27.91 0.79 9.54
C LEU A 704 -28.69 -0.41 10.08
N CYS A 705 -29.06 -1.33 9.20
CA CYS A 705 -29.82 -2.51 9.53
C CYS A 705 -28.97 -3.76 9.29
N ILE A 706 -28.83 -4.59 10.32
CA ILE A 706 -28.09 -5.85 10.26
C ILE A 706 -29.01 -7.03 10.55
N HIS A 707 -29.12 -7.93 9.58
CA HIS A 707 -29.88 -9.16 9.75
C HIS A 707 -29.34 -10.02 10.90
N ALA A 708 -30.23 -10.68 11.65
CA ALA A 708 -29.87 -11.48 12.82
C ALA A 708 -28.87 -12.61 12.54
N SER A 709 -28.85 -13.14 11.30
CA SER A 709 -27.90 -14.19 10.88
C SER A 709 -26.46 -13.68 10.68
N VAL A 710 -26.24 -12.37 10.55
CA VAL A 710 -24.92 -11.78 10.33
C VAL A 710 -24.23 -11.57 11.69
N LYS A 711 -23.17 -12.34 11.93
CA LYS A 711 -22.33 -12.19 13.13
C LYS A 711 -21.51 -10.90 13.04
N SER A 712 -22.02 -9.83 13.62
CA SER A 712 -21.34 -8.54 13.74
C SER A 712 -21.64 -7.86 15.07
N SER A 713 -20.68 -7.10 15.56
CA SER A 713 -20.82 -6.17 16.67
C SER A 713 -20.64 -4.74 16.15
N ILE A 714 -21.67 -3.90 16.28
CA ILE A 714 -21.56 -2.46 16.02
C ILE A 714 -21.33 -1.77 17.37
N SER A 715 -20.27 -0.96 17.45
CA SER A 715 -20.04 -0.04 18.57
C SER A 715 -20.25 1.41 18.10
N GLY A 716 -20.79 2.27 18.97
CA GLY A 716 -20.87 3.71 18.71
C GLY A 716 -22.13 4.20 17.99
N LEU A 717 -23.01 3.29 17.54
CA LEU A 717 -24.33 3.64 17.01
C LEU A 717 -25.44 3.32 18.04
N THR A 718 -26.52 4.09 17.98
CA THR A 718 -27.63 3.96 18.92
C THR A 718 -28.66 2.94 18.40
N PRO A 719 -29.00 1.87 19.14
CA PRO A 719 -29.99 0.89 18.70
C PRO A 719 -31.41 1.48 18.65
N ILE A 720 -32.23 0.95 17.75
CA ILE A 720 -33.67 1.28 17.61
C ILE A 720 -34.47 0.09 18.12
N GLU A 721 -35.12 0.26 19.28
CA GLU A 721 -35.81 -0.84 19.97
C GLU A 721 -37.31 -0.91 19.65
N LYS A 722 -37.92 0.19 19.21
CA LYS A 722 -39.37 0.29 18.99
C LYS A 722 -39.71 1.18 17.78
N PRO A 723 -40.81 0.90 17.05
CA PRO A 723 -41.27 1.69 15.91
C PRO A 723 -41.51 3.17 16.18
N GLU A 724 -41.93 3.54 17.39
CA GLU A 724 -42.24 4.92 17.72
C GLU A 724 -41.00 5.76 18.03
N ALA A 725 -39.84 5.11 18.17
CA ALA A 725 -38.57 5.76 18.45
C ALA A 725 -38.09 6.49 17.20
N HIS A 726 -38.21 7.82 17.18
CA HIS A 726 -37.65 8.68 16.14
C HIS A 726 -36.68 9.68 16.77
N TRP A 727 -35.52 9.87 16.16
CA TRP A 727 -34.49 10.76 16.71
C TRP A 727 -34.93 12.24 16.72
N LEU A 728 -35.63 12.71 15.68
CA LEU A 728 -36.26 14.04 15.63
C LEU A 728 -37.26 14.34 16.78
N LYS A 729 -37.81 13.32 17.47
CA LYS A 729 -38.68 13.54 18.64
C LYS A 729 -37.89 13.86 19.92
N LYS A 730 -36.56 13.71 19.93
CA LYS A 730 -35.73 13.88 21.12
C LYS A 730 -35.23 15.32 21.36
N GLY A 731 -35.57 16.26 20.47
CA GLY A 731 -35.20 17.68 20.60
C GLY A 731 -33.83 17.98 20.00
#